data_AF-A0AAV9J0L4-F1
#
_entry.id   AF-A0AAV9J0L4-F1
#
_cell.length_a   1.000
_cell.length_b   1.000
_cell.length_c   1.000
_cell.angle_alpha   90.00
_cell.angle_beta   90.00
_cell.angle_gamma   90.00
#
_symmetry.space_group_name_H-M   'P 1'
#
loop_
_entity.id
_entity.type
_entity.pdbx_description
1 polymer ?
#
loop_
_entity_poly.entity_id
_entity_poly.type
_entity_poly.pdbx_seq_one_letter_code
_entity_poly.pdbx_strand_id
1 'polypeptide(L)'
;MESGVSVEAADGRDGPVDRSASADGGNYASGRGHGNGGSDSSSEMMSEARDRVPELPPKFTTWQPPATGAGERRDGLSVSVDRPATRGGAAPAAGVGDVKRAAGLECTVSQPGVFFDPSARLFSLRTRNTQYSFRVDDNRNLEHLYYGAVLPVDDNLTYLSLGNVPGPFDPHGIVPSAQEQTLMQTLGLDELEFTSEQDLREKWRVYTRTKHESIASGDYENVGRPRRLENASWRLWQMKRGRGAAVDVEHDLSEEMLERALRSKHHPPGKSGSDDNAAVDGRRSRAEVRPTARSASEAAPRSLSAREGKPGPSLPQSPTEPRSQHNAGDTAAPPQLKKHSATSYLDLQSSLTGRRPGGAPEPTAPGDGGDDGRAAPKQVPPTSAHDAAADGEHAVGQSLSRLNLTSPALAAAHSGALVRSPYDASELDLDALVHASTAAVNWGKLDHETISKNVKLLEISDSGTGDYRIPTVGFIYDDGSTLSPFTYRRHRIRRGKLPMARHMPHVYVESALEATTLIVEMVDTVTGLVVELLYTVMHEYDVITRYARIRNESDAPVIVTRAMSATLDFETDTYYMTQLSGSWARERQEVTRRLDCGIASFGSTRGGSSHQHNPFVILSAGEPDEERGEAYAALLVYSGNFLVECEVGETGRARLNMGIHPQGFYWNLEPDEEFTTPEVVLAYSPSGIGRLSRALHRLIRERLQPPQFRDAIPPVLLNTWEAVYFNLSHESVVRIGEAAHRCGIEMLVIDDGWFGRRNDTLDGLGDWYPNPAKLPFGLVGLVRELEELGLQVGLWVEPEMVSVESDLFRQHPDWTLHIPSRGKTMGRNQLVLDLTREEVRDWLVDTLSEILGSCNLRYIKWDNNRFLTEVYSAHHPPERQGEIAHRYILGLYDVLGRLQEQFPQVFFETCAGGGGRFDAGMLYYSGQIWTSDNTDASSRMRIQAGTSLWAPAKSIASHVSTVPNHQTLRSASMKTRSLVAMCGTFGYELDPRLLTEDEVHEIRNYVQLFRDVAPVVQFGDMYRLWNPFHTPNCAWMYVSPDRQRAVVFAFNQTREVGRLEPRLRLRGLDPCENYEVEEWCPGVMRRNTLTGAIEAARSGVYQYDGNLLCMSGCALMQAGLPIKFVFDCDSVLLNVETVASKRVSNARRDDSDAVAWATRASLPTPEHLQPEA
;
A
#
# COMPACT_ATOMS: atom_id res chain seq x y z
N MET A 1 -42.70 26.98 15.52
CA MET A 1 -43.39 27.77 16.57
C MET A 1 -42.81 27.34 17.90
N GLU A 2 -42.48 28.29 18.77
CA GLU A 2 -41.99 27.98 20.12
C GLU A 2 -43.13 27.65 21.08
N SER A 3 -42.78 27.09 22.24
CA SER A 3 -43.35 27.52 23.52
C SER A 3 -42.43 27.13 24.67
N GLY A 4 -41.47 28.01 25.01
CA GLY A 4 -40.88 28.03 26.33
C GLY A 4 -41.72 28.93 27.23
N VAL A 5 -42.20 28.44 28.37
CA VAL A 5 -42.76 29.27 29.45
C VAL A 5 -42.19 28.76 30.78
N SER A 6 -41.78 29.69 31.62
CA SER A 6 -41.15 29.49 32.92
C SER A 6 -42.06 29.95 34.06
N VAL A 7 -41.51 29.99 35.28
CA VAL A 7 -41.99 30.74 36.47
C VAL A 7 -42.90 29.99 37.47
N GLU A 8 -42.26 29.74 38.64
CA GLU A 8 -42.76 29.75 40.03
C GLU A 8 -43.64 28.65 40.67
N ALA A 9 -43.03 28.06 41.71
CA ALA A 9 -43.45 28.03 43.11
C ALA A 9 -44.54 27.05 43.62
N ALA A 10 -44.25 26.52 44.81
CA ALA A 10 -45.20 25.93 45.76
C ALA A 10 -46.10 27.05 46.36
N ASP A 11 -47.18 26.79 47.11
CA ASP A 11 -47.43 25.68 48.05
C ASP A 11 -48.94 25.56 48.36
N GLY A 12 -49.35 24.64 49.26
CA GLY A 12 -50.49 24.90 50.15
C GLY A 12 -51.91 24.57 49.66
N ARG A 13 -52.19 23.27 49.47
CA ARG A 13 -53.40 22.48 49.84
C ARG A 13 -54.81 23.11 50.05
N ASP A 14 -55.81 22.26 49.77
CA ASP A 14 -57.16 22.12 50.38
C ASP A 14 -58.28 23.14 50.03
N GLY A 15 -59.42 22.63 49.53
CA GLY A 15 -60.71 23.35 49.42
C GLY A 15 -61.52 23.09 48.12
N PRO A 16 -62.71 22.43 48.15
CA PRO A 16 -63.42 22.03 46.92
C PRO A 16 -64.89 22.53 46.76
N VAL A 17 -65.51 22.06 45.66
CA VAL A 17 -66.96 21.92 45.33
C VAL A 17 -67.75 23.09 44.68
N ASP A 18 -68.24 22.84 43.45
CA ASP A 18 -69.66 22.85 43.00
C ASP A 18 -70.15 23.73 41.81
N ARG A 19 -70.99 23.08 40.97
CA ARG A 19 -72.12 23.53 40.12
C ARG A 19 -72.12 24.79 39.21
N SER A 20 -72.05 24.51 37.89
CA SER A 20 -73.08 24.73 36.82
C SER A 20 -73.84 26.07 36.64
N ALA A 21 -74.04 26.50 35.37
CA ALA A 21 -75.35 26.51 34.65
C ALA A 21 -75.35 27.21 33.26
N SER A 22 -76.18 26.70 32.30
CA SER A 22 -76.93 27.43 31.22
C SER A 22 -76.23 28.36 30.18
N ALA A 23 -76.82 28.74 29.02
CA ALA A 23 -77.78 28.15 28.05
C ALA A 23 -77.98 29.08 26.80
N ASP A 24 -78.59 28.53 25.73
CA ASP A 24 -79.41 29.17 24.66
C ASP A 24 -78.87 30.15 23.57
N GLY A 25 -79.37 29.95 22.33
CA GLY A 25 -79.47 30.90 21.19
C GLY A 25 -78.29 30.96 20.20
N GLY A 26 -78.42 30.94 18.86
CA GLY A 26 -79.57 31.01 17.92
C GLY A 26 -79.54 32.30 17.07
N ASN A 27 -79.79 32.38 15.76
CA ASN A 27 -80.18 31.42 14.69
C ASN A 27 -79.67 32.02 13.31
N TYR A 28 -79.99 31.66 12.05
CA TYR A 28 -81.03 30.81 11.41
C TYR A 28 -80.52 30.18 10.06
N ALA A 29 -81.27 30.21 8.93
CA ALA A 29 -81.00 29.37 7.73
C ALA A 29 -81.28 30.01 6.33
N SER A 30 -80.69 29.45 5.26
CA SER A 30 -81.35 29.04 3.97
C SER A 30 -80.32 28.56 2.91
N GLY A 31 -80.74 27.83 1.86
CA GLY A 31 -79.83 27.30 0.81
C GLY A 31 -80.47 26.43 -0.30
N ARG A 32 -79.62 25.68 -1.02
CA ARG A 32 -79.80 24.58 -2.03
C ARG A 32 -78.42 23.86 -2.18
N GLY A 33 -78.21 22.64 -2.69
CA GLY A 33 -79.08 21.64 -3.36
C GLY A 33 -78.72 21.52 -4.85
N HIS A 34 -78.35 20.38 -5.46
CA HIS A 34 -78.22 18.95 -5.07
C HIS A 34 -77.17 18.27 -6.03
N GLY A 35 -76.68 17.02 -5.92
CA GLY A 35 -76.86 15.89 -4.98
C GLY A 35 -76.40 14.52 -5.58
N ASN A 36 -76.20 13.50 -4.73
CA ASN A 36 -75.84 12.08 -5.00
C ASN A 36 -74.42 11.77 -5.56
N GLY A 37 -73.72 10.68 -5.20
CA GLY A 37 -73.91 9.69 -4.11
C GLY A 37 -73.85 8.20 -4.54
N GLY A 38 -72.98 7.38 -3.93
CA GLY A 38 -72.90 5.92 -4.14
C GLY A 38 -71.69 5.24 -3.47
N SER A 39 -71.85 4.02 -2.94
CA SER A 39 -70.96 3.35 -1.96
C SER A 39 -70.29 2.05 -2.45
N ASP A 40 -69.12 1.74 -1.85
CA ASP A 40 -68.56 0.43 -1.45
C ASP A 40 -68.51 -0.83 -2.37
N SER A 41 -67.36 -1.51 -2.23
CA SER A 41 -67.16 -2.99 -2.15
C SER A 41 -66.83 -3.88 -3.37
N SER A 42 -65.66 -4.54 -3.25
CA SER A 42 -65.31 -5.96 -3.53
C SER A 42 -65.33 -6.63 -4.94
N SER A 43 -64.17 -7.26 -5.21
CA SER A 43 -63.93 -8.64 -5.75
C SER A 43 -64.21 -9.04 -7.22
N GLU A 44 -63.11 -9.51 -7.85
CA GLU A 44 -62.93 -10.74 -8.67
C GLU A 44 -63.40 -10.91 -10.14
N MET A 45 -62.41 -11.34 -10.95
CA MET A 45 -62.40 -12.39 -12.00
C MET A 45 -63.11 -12.28 -13.39
N MET A 46 -62.23 -12.34 -14.42
CA MET A 46 -62.17 -13.32 -15.54
C MET A 46 -63.04 -13.21 -16.82
N SER A 47 -62.39 -13.63 -17.93
CA SER A 47 -62.93 -14.11 -19.23
C SER A 47 -63.55 -13.05 -20.19
N GLU A 48 -62.97 -12.81 -21.39
CA GLU A 48 -63.08 -13.53 -22.69
C GLU A 48 -64.38 -13.22 -23.50
N ALA A 49 -64.40 -13.14 -24.84
CA ALA A 49 -63.35 -12.96 -25.87
C ALA A 49 -63.99 -12.71 -27.27
N ARG A 50 -63.18 -12.28 -28.27
CA ARG A 50 -63.47 -12.18 -29.73
C ARG A 50 -64.47 -11.07 -30.12
N ASP A 51 -64.45 -10.46 -31.30
CA ASP A 51 -63.75 -10.67 -32.60
C ASP A 51 -63.67 -9.28 -33.32
N ARG A 52 -62.95 -8.96 -34.41
CA ARG A 52 -62.11 -9.68 -35.40
C ARG A 52 -61.11 -8.68 -36.06
N VAL A 53 -60.34 -9.10 -37.08
CA VAL A 53 -59.41 -8.30 -37.91
C VAL A 53 -59.77 -8.45 -39.41
N PRO A 54 -59.27 -7.61 -40.37
CA PRO A 54 -57.87 -7.56 -40.86
C PRO A 54 -57.35 -6.09 -40.97
N GLU A 55 -56.19 -5.66 -41.52
CA GLU A 55 -55.06 -6.12 -42.38
C GLU A 55 -53.75 -5.41 -41.86
N LEU A 56 -52.46 -5.65 -42.21
CA LEU A 56 -51.63 -6.66 -42.94
C LEU A 56 -50.13 -6.49 -42.43
N PRO A 57 -49.05 -7.07 -43.01
CA PRO A 57 -47.75 -7.32 -42.33
C PRO A 57 -46.53 -6.56 -42.98
N PRO A 58 -45.22 -6.82 -42.69
CA PRO A 58 -44.62 -7.96 -41.96
C PRO A 58 -43.49 -7.68 -40.94
N LYS A 59 -43.03 -8.78 -40.31
CA LYS A 59 -42.03 -8.85 -39.23
C LYS A 59 -40.63 -9.26 -39.74
N PHE A 60 -39.60 -9.02 -38.91
CA PHE A 60 -38.30 -9.71 -38.94
C PHE A 60 -38.14 -10.62 -37.71
N THR A 61 -37.37 -11.71 -37.80
CA THR A 61 -36.87 -12.47 -36.63
C THR A 61 -35.73 -13.44 -37.00
N THR A 62 -34.71 -13.55 -36.12
CA THR A 62 -33.76 -14.68 -35.89
C THR A 62 -33.09 -15.45 -37.04
N TRP A 63 -31.75 -15.50 -37.04
CA TRP A 63 -31.00 -16.78 -37.08
C TRP A 63 -29.55 -16.69 -36.51
N GLN A 64 -28.85 -17.84 -36.45
CA GLN A 64 -27.53 -18.09 -35.81
C GLN A 64 -26.36 -18.22 -36.83
N PRO A 65 -25.08 -18.36 -36.40
CA PRO A 65 -23.90 -18.49 -37.29
C PRO A 65 -23.70 -19.96 -37.78
N PRO A 66 -22.94 -20.26 -38.88
CA PRO A 66 -21.46 -20.45 -38.76
C PRO A 66 -20.56 -20.32 -40.03
N ALA A 67 -19.24 -20.18 -39.78
CA ALA A 67 -18.06 -20.79 -40.44
C ALA A 67 -17.72 -20.68 -41.97
N THR A 68 -16.41 -20.82 -42.26
CA THR A 68 -15.72 -20.95 -43.58
C THR A 68 -15.68 -19.68 -44.46
N GLY A 69 -14.74 -19.49 -45.40
CA GLY A 69 -13.61 -20.32 -45.87
C GLY A 69 -12.66 -19.51 -46.79
N ALA A 70 -11.57 -20.13 -47.29
CA ALA A 70 -10.50 -19.42 -48.04
C ALA A 70 -10.79 -19.17 -49.54
N GLY A 71 -10.15 -18.14 -50.12
CA GLY A 71 -10.15 -17.90 -51.58
C GLY A 71 -9.24 -16.75 -52.03
N GLU A 72 -8.26 -17.04 -52.89
CA GLU A 72 -7.39 -16.03 -53.52
C GLU A 72 -8.01 -15.39 -54.77
N ARG A 73 -7.66 -14.12 -55.06
CA ARG A 73 -7.15 -13.68 -56.38
C ARG A 73 -6.56 -12.26 -56.36
N ARG A 74 -5.92 -11.86 -57.46
CA ARG A 74 -5.02 -10.70 -57.61
C ARG A 74 -5.64 -9.57 -58.47
N ASP A 75 -4.83 -8.52 -58.64
CA ASP A 75 -4.87 -7.43 -59.63
C ASP A 75 -5.70 -6.19 -59.20
N GLY A 76 -5.18 -4.95 -59.24
CA GLY A 76 -3.83 -4.48 -59.57
C GLY A 76 -3.67 -2.94 -59.54
N LEU A 77 -2.48 -2.44 -59.92
CA LEU A 77 -2.09 -1.02 -60.17
C LEU A 77 -1.91 -0.03 -58.98
N SER A 78 -0.66 0.05 -58.50
CA SER A 78 0.21 1.25 -58.47
C SER A 78 -0.31 2.65 -58.07
N VAL A 79 0.37 3.25 -57.08
CA VAL A 79 0.67 4.70 -56.99
C VAL A 79 2.17 4.86 -56.67
N SER A 80 2.82 5.88 -57.24
CA SER A 80 4.28 6.10 -57.16
C SER A 80 4.70 7.20 -56.18
N VAL A 81 5.88 7.04 -55.58
CA VAL A 81 6.59 8.09 -54.82
C VAL A 81 7.26 9.06 -55.79
N ASP A 82 7.27 10.36 -55.48
CA ASP A 82 8.16 11.32 -56.15
C ASP A 82 8.71 12.40 -55.19
N ARG A 83 9.78 13.09 -55.61
CA ARG A 83 10.59 14.02 -54.79
C ARG A 83 10.45 15.48 -55.22
N PRO A 84 10.71 16.45 -54.33
CA PRO A 84 11.29 17.73 -54.72
C PRO A 84 12.82 17.62 -54.86
N ALA A 85 13.40 18.22 -55.91
CA ALA A 85 14.84 18.23 -56.19
C ALA A 85 15.42 19.67 -56.16
N THR A 86 16.74 19.78 -55.98
CA THR A 86 17.44 21.05 -55.70
C THR A 86 18.04 21.74 -56.93
N ARG A 87 18.19 23.06 -56.82
CA ARG A 87 19.14 23.93 -57.56
C ARG A 87 19.55 25.08 -56.63
N GLY A 88 20.78 25.59 -56.59
CA GLY A 88 22.02 25.15 -57.23
C GLY A 88 23.02 26.32 -57.32
N GLY A 89 24.21 26.18 -56.72
CA GLY A 89 25.26 27.22 -56.70
C GLY A 89 26.59 26.67 -56.15
N ALA A 90 27.72 27.19 -56.62
CA ALA A 90 29.05 26.57 -56.42
C ALA A 90 29.87 27.18 -55.26
N ALA A 91 30.82 26.39 -54.73
CA ALA A 91 31.81 26.78 -53.71
C ALA A 91 33.08 27.39 -54.35
N PRO A 92 34.05 27.91 -53.55
CA PRO A 92 35.14 27.02 -53.11
C PRO A 92 35.82 27.36 -51.75
N ALA A 93 36.81 26.52 -51.40
CA ALA A 93 37.96 26.74 -50.50
C ALA A 93 37.78 26.60 -48.97
N ALA A 94 38.66 25.78 -48.38
CA ALA A 94 38.67 25.31 -46.98
C ALA A 94 39.52 26.17 -46.03
N GLY A 95 39.34 25.99 -44.71
CA GLY A 95 40.16 26.59 -43.66
C GLY A 95 40.06 25.89 -42.29
N VAL A 96 40.90 24.88 -42.07
CA VAL A 96 41.46 24.29 -40.81
C VAL A 96 40.78 24.64 -39.46
N GLY A 97 40.42 23.70 -38.57
CA GLY A 97 40.52 22.22 -38.65
C GLY A 97 40.36 21.50 -37.28
N ASP A 98 40.12 20.19 -37.30
CA ASP A 98 39.88 19.33 -36.12
C ASP A 98 41.15 18.91 -35.33
N VAL A 99 41.14 19.11 -34.01
CA VAL A 99 41.70 18.20 -32.97
C VAL A 99 41.17 18.63 -31.58
N LYS A 100 40.77 17.77 -30.63
CA LYS A 100 40.98 16.31 -30.45
C LYS A 100 39.73 15.60 -29.90
N ARG A 101 39.47 14.38 -30.38
CA ARG A 101 38.76 13.32 -29.63
C ARG A 101 39.78 12.36 -29.01
N ALA A 102 39.80 12.23 -27.68
CA ALA A 102 40.37 11.12 -26.90
C ALA A 102 40.19 11.46 -25.40
N ALA A 103 39.71 10.61 -24.51
CA ALA A 103 39.15 9.25 -24.62
C ALA A 103 37.98 9.14 -23.61
N GLY A 104 37.07 8.17 -23.63
CA GLY A 104 37.01 6.95 -24.45
C GLY A 104 36.40 5.81 -23.64
N LEU A 105 35.23 6.07 -23.05
CA LEU A 105 34.43 5.12 -22.28
C LEU A 105 32.97 5.62 -22.28
N GLU A 106 32.39 5.73 -23.47
CA GLU A 106 30.92 5.84 -23.60
C GLU A 106 30.33 4.51 -23.15
N CYS A 107 29.76 4.47 -21.95
CA CYS A 107 29.05 3.29 -21.46
C CYS A 107 27.89 3.01 -22.41
N THR A 108 27.95 1.91 -23.15
CA THR A 108 26.87 1.52 -24.06
C THR A 108 25.64 1.19 -23.24
N VAL A 109 24.63 2.06 -23.29
CA VAL A 109 23.35 1.90 -22.58
C VAL A 109 22.81 0.50 -22.89
N SER A 110 22.80 -0.39 -21.88
CA SER A 110 22.29 -1.74 -22.06
C SER A 110 20.80 -1.67 -22.36
N GLN A 111 20.36 -2.30 -23.44
CA GLN A 111 18.95 -2.29 -23.83
C GLN A 111 18.09 -2.88 -22.70
N PRO A 112 16.90 -2.32 -22.42
CA PRO A 112 15.96 -2.93 -21.48
C PRO A 112 15.50 -4.32 -21.94
N GLY A 113 15.17 -5.19 -20.98
CA GLY A 113 14.67 -6.53 -21.24
C GLY A 113 15.14 -7.57 -20.22
N VAL A 114 15.07 -8.84 -20.64
CA VAL A 114 15.54 -10.00 -19.88
C VAL A 114 16.70 -10.63 -20.65
N PHE A 115 17.82 -10.85 -19.97
CA PHE A 115 19.00 -11.53 -20.48
C PHE A 115 19.29 -12.76 -19.63
N PHE A 116 19.80 -13.82 -20.26
CA PHE A 116 20.26 -15.03 -19.60
C PHE A 116 21.66 -15.39 -20.13
N ASP A 117 22.60 -15.64 -19.22
CA ASP A 117 23.90 -16.22 -19.53
C ASP A 117 23.88 -17.71 -19.14
N PRO A 118 23.88 -18.63 -20.13
CA PRO A 118 23.89 -20.08 -19.86
C PRO A 118 25.16 -20.57 -19.16
N SER A 119 26.29 -19.87 -19.30
CA SER A 119 27.57 -20.28 -18.71
C SER A 119 27.65 -19.95 -17.21
N ALA A 120 27.06 -18.81 -16.82
CA ALA A 120 26.90 -18.40 -15.42
C ALA A 120 25.60 -18.91 -14.77
N ARG A 121 24.66 -19.45 -15.56
CA ARG A 121 23.25 -19.70 -15.22
C ARG A 121 22.56 -18.45 -14.64
N LEU A 122 22.96 -17.27 -15.11
CA LEU A 122 22.61 -15.97 -14.56
C LEU A 122 21.49 -15.30 -15.34
N PHE A 123 20.44 -14.87 -14.65
CA PHE A 123 19.41 -13.97 -15.18
C PHE A 123 19.76 -12.51 -14.86
N SER A 124 19.57 -11.63 -15.84
CA SER A 124 19.70 -10.18 -15.70
C SER A 124 18.48 -9.49 -16.30
N LEU A 125 17.65 -8.94 -15.44
CA LEU A 125 16.43 -8.21 -15.77
C LEU A 125 16.77 -6.72 -15.67
N ARG A 126 16.68 -5.97 -16.78
CA ARG A 126 17.14 -4.57 -16.85
C ARG A 126 16.04 -3.66 -17.38
N THR A 127 15.63 -2.66 -16.61
CA THR A 127 14.88 -1.50 -17.14
C THR A 127 15.89 -0.50 -17.73
N ARG A 128 15.44 0.72 -18.01
CA ARG A 128 16.32 1.82 -18.42
C ARG A 128 17.37 2.22 -17.37
N ASN A 129 17.04 2.20 -16.07
CA ASN A 129 17.95 2.62 -14.98
C ASN A 129 18.08 1.61 -13.83
N THR A 130 17.23 0.57 -13.76
CA THR A 130 17.21 -0.45 -12.71
C THR A 130 17.66 -1.81 -13.25
N GLN A 131 18.39 -2.58 -12.46
CA GLN A 131 18.75 -3.97 -12.71
C GLN A 131 18.37 -4.87 -11.52
N TYR A 132 17.85 -6.05 -11.85
CA TYR A 132 17.55 -7.15 -10.93
C TYR A 132 18.25 -8.40 -11.47
N SER A 133 18.89 -9.21 -10.62
CA SER A 133 19.72 -10.34 -11.06
C SER A 133 19.77 -11.46 -10.03
N PHE A 134 19.62 -12.68 -10.52
CA PHE A 134 19.61 -13.93 -9.75
C PHE A 134 20.12 -15.06 -10.64
N ARG A 135 20.61 -16.16 -10.06
CA ARG A 135 21.15 -17.31 -10.81
C ARG A 135 20.53 -18.64 -10.36
N VAL A 136 20.67 -19.66 -11.21
CA VAL A 136 20.47 -21.06 -10.79
C VAL A 136 21.76 -21.58 -10.16
N ASP A 137 21.71 -22.01 -8.90
CA ASP A 137 22.86 -22.62 -8.21
C ASP A 137 23.01 -24.12 -8.56
N ASP A 138 24.08 -24.74 -8.08
CA ASP A 138 24.39 -26.16 -8.34
C ASP A 138 23.43 -27.15 -7.66
N ASN A 139 22.62 -26.68 -6.70
CA ASN A 139 21.54 -27.43 -6.09
C ASN A 139 20.17 -27.10 -6.75
N ARG A 140 20.18 -26.44 -7.92
CA ARG A 140 19.00 -25.97 -8.67
C ARG A 140 18.10 -24.96 -7.89
N ASN A 141 18.63 -24.26 -6.88
CA ASN A 141 17.94 -23.13 -6.24
C ASN A 141 18.01 -21.87 -7.11
N LEU A 142 17.10 -20.92 -6.88
CA LEU A 142 17.20 -19.55 -7.42
C LEU A 142 17.82 -18.64 -6.37
N GLU A 143 19.12 -18.38 -6.53
CA GLU A 143 19.91 -17.53 -5.64
C GLU A 143 19.86 -16.08 -6.13
N HIS A 144 19.28 -15.19 -5.33
CA HIS A 144 19.27 -13.76 -5.58
C HIS A 144 20.68 -13.18 -5.42
N LEU A 145 21.07 -12.25 -6.29
CA LEU A 145 22.42 -11.66 -6.28
C LEU A 145 22.41 -10.13 -6.19
N TYR A 146 21.45 -9.46 -6.84
CA TYR A 146 21.43 -8.00 -6.93
C TYR A 146 20.05 -7.44 -7.28
N TYR A 147 19.66 -6.35 -6.63
CA TYR A 147 18.61 -5.45 -7.07
C TYR A 147 19.08 -4.02 -6.82
N GLY A 148 19.07 -3.16 -7.84
CA GLY A 148 19.54 -1.79 -7.73
C GLY A 148 19.74 -1.10 -9.09
N ALA A 149 20.73 -0.22 -9.21
CA ALA A 149 21.05 0.50 -10.44
C ALA A 149 21.65 -0.41 -11.53
N VAL A 150 21.48 -0.07 -12.80
CA VAL A 150 22.10 -0.84 -13.90
C VAL A 150 23.62 -0.87 -13.78
N LEU A 151 24.17 -2.09 -13.70
CA LEU A 151 25.61 -2.35 -13.63
C LEU A 151 26.21 -2.48 -15.05
N PRO A 152 27.54 -2.25 -15.20
CA PRO A 152 28.25 -2.53 -16.45
C PRO A 152 27.97 -3.94 -17.02
N VAL A 153 28.12 -4.09 -18.33
CA VAL A 153 27.75 -5.34 -19.03
C VAL A 153 28.83 -6.42 -18.90
N ASP A 154 30.09 -6.04 -18.68
CA ASP A 154 31.24 -6.94 -18.65
C ASP A 154 31.62 -7.41 -17.23
N ASP A 155 30.89 -6.99 -16.19
CA ASP A 155 31.14 -7.39 -14.80
C ASP A 155 30.59 -8.80 -14.51
N ASN A 156 31.45 -9.73 -14.12
CA ASN A 156 31.03 -11.10 -13.78
C ASN A 156 30.32 -11.16 -12.41
N LEU A 157 29.01 -10.94 -12.40
CA LEU A 157 28.18 -10.90 -11.19
C LEU A 157 28.13 -12.21 -10.38
N THR A 158 28.63 -13.35 -10.88
CA THR A 158 28.68 -14.58 -10.07
C THR A 158 29.61 -14.47 -8.86
N TYR A 159 30.45 -13.44 -8.77
CA TYR A 159 31.24 -13.19 -7.55
C TYR A 159 30.38 -12.81 -6.34
N LEU A 160 29.15 -12.32 -6.55
CA LEU A 160 28.23 -11.94 -5.47
C LEU A 160 27.71 -13.15 -4.67
N SER A 161 27.74 -14.36 -5.25
CA SER A 161 27.42 -15.59 -4.51
C SER A 161 28.58 -16.10 -3.64
N LEU A 162 29.73 -15.43 -3.61
CA LEU A 162 30.86 -15.79 -2.75
C LEU A 162 30.58 -15.29 -1.32
N GLY A 163 29.72 -16.02 -0.61
CA GLY A 163 29.28 -15.65 0.73
C GLY A 163 30.43 -15.43 1.71
N ASN A 164 30.39 -14.30 2.43
CA ASN A 164 31.40 -13.87 3.41
C ASN A 164 31.45 -14.73 4.70
N VAL A 165 30.76 -15.88 4.74
CA VAL A 165 30.69 -16.75 5.93
C VAL A 165 32.04 -17.47 6.11
N PRO A 166 32.72 -17.34 7.26
CA PRO A 166 34.08 -17.87 7.46
C PRO A 166 34.09 -19.40 7.73
N GLY A 167 33.66 -20.16 6.73
CA GLY A 167 33.28 -21.58 6.82
C GLY A 167 31.82 -21.76 7.27
N PRO A 168 31.22 -22.93 7.04
CA PRO A 168 29.83 -23.18 7.42
C PRO A 168 29.63 -23.07 8.94
N PHE A 169 28.54 -22.45 9.35
CA PHE A 169 28.04 -22.54 10.73
C PHE A 169 27.34 -23.89 10.89
N ASP A 170 28.06 -24.87 11.42
CA ASP A 170 27.50 -26.16 11.84
C ASP A 170 27.15 -26.11 13.35
N PRO A 171 25.85 -26.09 13.73
CA PRO A 171 25.43 -26.08 15.12
C PRO A 171 25.71 -27.41 15.86
N HIS A 172 26.07 -28.49 15.15
CA HIS A 172 26.41 -29.79 15.73
C HIS A 172 27.92 -30.01 15.91
N GLY A 173 28.76 -29.11 15.37
CA GLY A 173 30.19 -29.04 15.64
C GLY A 173 31.01 -30.23 15.15
N ILE A 174 31.21 -30.33 13.84
CA ILE A 174 32.09 -31.30 13.14
C ILE A 174 33.28 -31.74 14.01
N VAL A 175 33.26 -33.03 14.39
CA VAL A 175 34.42 -33.69 15.01
C VAL A 175 35.56 -33.67 13.98
N PRO A 176 36.75 -33.08 14.30
CA PRO A 176 37.84 -32.95 13.34
C PRO A 176 38.20 -34.30 12.71
N SER A 177 38.54 -34.33 11.43
CA SER A 177 38.84 -35.59 10.75
C SER A 177 40.04 -36.30 11.41
N ALA A 178 40.14 -37.63 11.26
CA ALA A 178 41.24 -38.39 11.85
C ALA A 178 42.63 -37.88 11.41
N GLN A 179 42.74 -37.32 10.19
CA GLN A 179 43.96 -36.66 9.71
C GLN A 179 44.24 -35.33 10.42
N GLU A 180 43.22 -34.53 10.73
CA GLU A 180 43.38 -33.28 11.49
C GLU A 180 43.69 -33.53 12.97
N GLN A 181 43.07 -34.54 13.59
CA GLN A 181 43.42 -34.97 14.96
C GLN A 181 44.88 -35.43 15.02
N THR A 182 45.30 -36.27 14.07
CA THR A 182 46.70 -36.71 13.94
C THR A 182 47.64 -35.51 13.69
N LEU A 183 47.23 -34.54 12.88
CA LEU A 183 48.04 -33.34 12.58
C LEU A 183 48.18 -32.41 13.78
N MET A 184 47.14 -32.26 14.61
CA MET A 184 47.23 -31.47 15.86
C MET A 184 48.21 -32.13 16.85
N GLN A 185 48.09 -33.45 17.07
CA GLN A 185 49.03 -34.23 17.88
C GLN A 185 50.47 -34.18 17.34
N THR A 186 50.65 -34.25 16.02
CA THR A 186 51.98 -34.18 15.37
C THR A 186 52.61 -32.78 15.48
N LEU A 187 51.81 -31.74 15.77
CA LEU A 187 52.25 -30.36 15.95
C LEU A 187 52.25 -29.90 17.42
N GLY A 188 51.84 -30.76 18.37
CA GLY A 188 51.77 -30.45 19.81
C GLY A 188 50.79 -29.32 20.16
N LEU A 189 49.76 -29.09 19.33
CA LEU A 189 48.81 -27.98 19.51
C LEU A 189 47.77 -28.26 20.59
N ASP A 190 47.64 -29.52 20.98
CA ASP A 190 46.80 -30.05 22.04
C ASP A 190 47.34 -29.75 23.46
N GLU A 191 48.65 -29.48 23.62
CA GLU A 191 49.27 -29.12 24.92
C GLU A 191 49.53 -27.62 25.10
N LEU A 192 49.14 -26.74 24.15
CA LEU A 192 49.40 -25.30 24.26
C LEU A 192 48.48 -24.58 25.26
N GLU A 193 48.98 -24.39 26.48
CA GLU A 193 48.49 -23.39 27.44
C GLU A 193 49.00 -21.99 27.10
N PHE A 194 48.13 -21.17 26.49
CA PHE A 194 48.40 -19.75 26.27
C PHE A 194 48.04 -18.94 27.53
N THR A 195 49.04 -18.49 28.27
CA THR A 195 48.86 -17.87 29.59
C THR A 195 48.47 -16.39 29.57
N SER A 196 48.61 -15.70 28.44
CA SER A 196 48.10 -14.32 28.27
C SER A 196 47.91 -13.93 26.81
N GLU A 197 47.10 -12.89 26.57
CA GLU A 197 46.98 -12.26 25.25
C GLU A 197 48.30 -11.60 24.79
N GLN A 198 49.15 -11.19 25.74
CA GLN A 198 50.40 -10.49 25.46
C GLN A 198 51.48 -11.42 24.88
N ASP A 199 51.63 -12.63 25.43
CA ASP A 199 52.50 -13.68 24.86
C ASP A 199 52.11 -14.04 23.42
N LEU A 200 50.79 -14.10 23.16
CA LEU A 200 50.25 -14.37 21.83
C LEU A 200 50.57 -13.23 20.83
N ARG A 201 50.46 -11.95 21.26
CA ARG A 201 50.89 -10.77 20.49
C ARG A 201 52.42 -10.69 20.27
N GLU A 202 53.22 -11.16 21.22
CA GLU A 202 54.69 -11.18 21.10
C GLU A 202 55.15 -12.20 20.04
N LYS A 203 54.62 -13.43 20.12
CA LYS A 203 54.87 -14.50 19.14
C LYS A 203 54.34 -14.14 17.75
N TRP A 204 53.21 -13.43 17.67
CA TRP A 204 52.65 -12.88 16.43
C TRP A 204 53.59 -11.90 15.70
N ARG A 205 54.36 -11.08 16.44
CA ARG A 205 55.36 -10.16 15.87
C ARG A 205 56.56 -10.89 15.27
N VAL A 206 57.02 -11.96 15.91
CA VAL A 206 58.08 -12.83 15.35
C VAL A 206 57.58 -13.47 14.05
N TYR A 207 56.37 -14.04 14.10
CA TYR A 207 55.75 -14.71 12.95
C TYR A 207 55.53 -13.79 11.75
N THR A 208 55.04 -12.56 11.98
CA THR A 208 54.84 -11.58 10.90
C THR A 208 56.15 -11.07 10.31
N ARG A 209 57.26 -11.04 11.06
CA ARG A 209 58.59 -10.74 10.51
C ARG A 209 59.06 -11.87 9.57
N THR A 210 59.05 -13.11 10.04
CA THR A 210 59.45 -14.27 9.22
C THR A 210 58.60 -14.41 7.95
N LYS A 211 57.29 -14.12 8.04
CA LYS A 211 56.38 -14.08 6.88
C LYS A 211 56.80 -13.06 5.81
N HIS A 212 57.29 -11.88 6.19
CA HIS A 212 57.81 -10.91 5.22
C HIS A 212 59.14 -11.36 4.60
N GLU A 213 60.02 -12.01 5.38
CA GLU A 213 61.29 -12.56 4.91
C GLU A 213 61.08 -13.73 3.92
N SER A 214 60.07 -14.58 4.13
CA SER A 214 59.63 -15.60 3.17
C SER A 214 59.03 -15.01 1.89
N ILE A 215 58.21 -13.96 1.99
CA ILE A 215 57.62 -13.30 0.81
C ILE A 215 58.70 -12.60 -0.01
N ALA A 216 59.70 -11.99 0.63
CA ALA A 216 60.84 -11.36 -0.03
C ALA A 216 61.80 -12.36 -0.72
N SER A 217 61.70 -13.66 -0.42
CA SER A 217 62.50 -14.73 -1.04
C SER A 217 61.75 -15.53 -2.12
N GLY A 218 60.46 -15.26 -2.36
CA GLY A 218 59.72 -15.69 -3.55
C GLY A 218 59.11 -17.10 -3.52
N ASP A 219 59.10 -17.79 -2.37
CA ASP A 219 58.58 -19.16 -2.23
C ASP A 219 57.07 -19.17 -1.91
N TYR A 220 56.24 -19.07 -2.96
CA TYR A 220 54.80 -18.77 -2.82
C TYR A 220 53.90 -19.96 -2.42
N GLU A 221 54.33 -21.22 -2.55
CA GLU A 221 53.47 -22.37 -2.20
C GLU A 221 53.14 -22.45 -0.70
N ASN A 222 54.01 -21.92 0.17
CA ASN A 222 53.83 -22.00 1.62
C ASN A 222 52.84 -20.98 2.21
N VAL A 223 52.35 -19.99 1.45
CA VAL A 223 51.50 -18.90 1.98
C VAL A 223 50.13 -19.38 2.49
N GLY A 224 49.66 -20.55 2.02
CA GLY A 224 48.39 -21.16 2.46
C GLY A 224 48.41 -21.79 3.86
N ARG A 225 49.57 -22.28 4.33
CA ARG A 225 49.70 -22.90 5.67
C ARG A 225 49.48 -21.89 6.82
N PRO A 226 50.07 -20.68 6.80
CA PRO A 226 49.83 -19.65 7.80
C PRO A 226 48.37 -19.32 8.12
N ARG A 227 47.54 -19.10 7.10
CA ARG A 227 46.11 -18.75 7.28
C ARG A 227 45.29 -19.88 7.94
N ARG A 228 45.71 -21.13 7.80
CA ARG A 228 45.04 -22.27 8.45
C ARG A 228 45.39 -22.37 9.94
N LEU A 229 46.66 -22.11 10.31
CA LEU A 229 47.11 -22.02 11.70
C LEU A 229 46.49 -20.81 12.44
N GLU A 230 46.39 -19.67 11.76
CA GLU A 230 45.72 -18.45 12.20
C GLU A 230 44.27 -18.72 12.63
N ASN A 231 43.45 -19.28 11.72
CA ASN A 231 42.04 -19.63 12.01
C ASN A 231 41.88 -20.73 13.06
N ALA A 232 42.73 -21.77 13.08
CA ALA A 232 42.68 -22.83 14.07
C ALA A 232 42.94 -22.29 15.50
N SER A 233 43.95 -21.44 15.66
CA SER A 233 44.32 -20.85 16.95
C SER A 233 43.21 -19.93 17.49
N TRP A 234 42.58 -19.14 16.62
CA TRP A 234 41.50 -18.22 17.00
C TRP A 234 40.23 -18.98 17.42
N ARG A 235 39.89 -20.07 16.71
CA ARG A 235 38.75 -20.95 17.07
C ARG A 235 38.99 -21.67 18.41
N LEU A 236 40.21 -22.16 18.68
CA LEU A 236 40.57 -22.75 19.98
C LEU A 236 40.47 -21.76 21.14
N TRP A 237 40.84 -20.49 20.93
CA TRP A 237 40.70 -19.43 21.95
C TRP A 237 39.22 -19.12 22.25
N GLN A 238 38.39 -18.97 21.21
CA GLN A 238 36.93 -18.82 21.34
C GLN A 238 36.31 -20.00 22.11
N MET A 239 36.64 -21.24 21.74
CA MET A 239 36.12 -22.46 22.40
C MET A 239 36.53 -22.57 23.88
N LYS A 240 37.75 -22.16 24.26
CA LYS A 240 38.16 -22.12 25.68
C LYS A 240 37.42 -21.04 26.47
N ARG A 241 37.05 -19.90 25.86
CA ARG A 241 36.17 -18.90 26.50
C ARG A 241 34.71 -19.37 26.63
N GLY A 242 34.17 -20.02 25.60
CA GLY A 242 32.77 -20.48 25.57
C GLY A 242 32.39 -21.50 26.65
N ARG A 243 33.38 -22.20 27.23
CA ARG A 243 33.15 -23.15 28.34
C ARG A 243 33.14 -22.51 29.74
N GLY A 244 33.30 -21.19 29.85
CA GLY A 244 33.39 -20.48 31.13
C GLY A 244 32.11 -19.81 31.64
N ALA A 245 30.96 -20.02 31.01
CA ALA A 245 29.75 -19.22 31.25
C ALA A 245 28.45 -20.04 31.30
N ALA A 246 28.24 -20.81 32.38
CA ALA A 246 26.95 -21.39 32.72
C ALA A 246 26.79 -21.54 34.25
N VAL A 247 26.20 -20.50 34.86
CA VAL A 247 25.46 -20.50 36.14
C VAL A 247 26.06 -21.22 37.36
N ASP A 248 26.36 -20.44 38.40
CA ASP A 248 25.85 -20.74 39.74
C ASP A 248 25.33 -19.43 40.36
N VAL A 249 24.29 -19.52 41.21
CA VAL A 249 23.64 -18.37 41.85
C VAL A 249 23.42 -18.68 43.32
N GLU A 250 24.03 -17.91 44.23
CA GLU A 250 23.38 -17.52 45.48
C GLU A 250 24.07 -16.35 46.20
N HIS A 251 23.24 -15.56 46.88
CA HIS A 251 23.49 -14.57 47.95
C HIS A 251 24.86 -13.90 48.14
N ASP A 252 24.84 -12.58 47.94
CA ASP A 252 25.64 -11.65 48.74
C ASP A 252 24.92 -11.36 50.08
N LEU A 253 25.64 -11.34 51.21
CA LEU A 253 25.08 -11.08 52.54
C LEU A 253 26.07 -10.32 53.47
N SER A 254 26.08 -8.99 53.29
CA SER A 254 26.49 -7.95 54.25
C SER A 254 27.96 -7.81 54.64
N GLU A 255 28.41 -6.54 54.66
CA GLU A 255 29.69 -6.08 55.22
C GLU A 255 29.80 -6.24 56.76
N GLU A 256 28.80 -6.85 57.42
CA GLU A 256 28.70 -6.92 58.88
C GLU A 256 29.47 -8.10 59.52
N MET A 257 30.23 -8.87 58.72
CA MET A 257 31.42 -9.57 59.22
C MET A 257 32.67 -8.67 59.20
N LEU A 258 32.50 -7.49 59.82
CA LEU A 258 33.47 -6.66 60.53
C LEU A 258 34.92 -7.21 60.49
N GLU A 259 35.94 -6.41 60.22
CA GLU A 259 36.50 -5.36 61.12
C GLU A 259 36.69 -5.74 62.61
N ARG A 260 36.29 -6.95 63.02
CA ARG A 260 36.73 -7.58 64.25
C ARG A 260 38.16 -8.06 64.07
N ALA A 261 39.02 -7.09 64.31
CA ALA A 261 39.91 -7.20 65.43
C ALA A 261 40.93 -8.35 65.35
N LEU A 262 42.09 -7.96 64.83
CA LEU A 262 43.31 -7.85 65.65
C LEU A 262 44.00 -9.16 66.09
N ARG A 263 45.28 -9.25 65.69
CA ARG A 263 46.41 -9.95 66.37
C ARG A 263 46.71 -11.41 65.96
N SER A 264 47.54 -11.52 64.93
CA SER A 264 48.94 -12.02 65.04
C SER A 264 49.28 -13.52 64.96
N LYS A 265 50.52 -13.76 64.47
CA LYS A 265 51.45 -14.89 64.71
C LYS A 265 51.30 -16.24 63.99
N HIS A 266 52.15 -16.41 62.98
CA HIS A 266 53.26 -17.39 62.91
C HIS A 266 53.03 -18.93 63.01
N HIS A 267 53.28 -19.57 61.85
CA HIS A 267 54.29 -20.64 61.61
C HIS A 267 53.96 -22.14 61.88
N PRO A 268 54.74 -23.10 61.30
CA PRO A 268 54.21 -24.34 60.65
C PRO A 268 54.98 -25.61 61.14
N PRO A 269 55.42 -26.64 60.34
CA PRO A 269 54.98 -27.24 59.06
C PRO A 269 54.81 -28.80 59.12
N GLY A 270 54.55 -29.47 57.96
CA GLY A 270 54.56 -30.95 57.79
C GLY A 270 54.90 -31.41 56.35
N LYS A 271 55.24 -32.71 56.13
CA LYS A 271 55.79 -33.28 54.85
C LYS A 271 55.39 -34.76 54.59
N SER A 272 55.61 -35.22 53.33
CA SER A 272 55.63 -36.64 52.82
C SER A 272 54.33 -37.46 52.92
N GLY A 273 54.06 -38.54 52.15
CA GLY A 273 54.72 -39.28 51.04
C GLY A 273 54.01 -40.65 50.82
N SER A 274 54.28 -41.52 49.83
CA SER A 274 55.06 -41.48 48.56
C SER A 274 54.82 -42.78 47.72
N ASP A 275 55.39 -42.83 46.50
CA ASP A 275 55.82 -44.02 45.69
C ASP A 275 54.83 -44.98 44.94
N ASP A 276 55.18 -45.22 43.65
CA ASP A 276 55.36 -46.52 42.93
C ASP A 276 54.26 -47.43 42.29
N ASN A 277 54.36 -47.52 40.94
CA ASN A 277 54.60 -48.70 40.06
C ASN A 277 53.55 -49.80 39.69
N ALA A 278 53.37 -49.94 38.36
CA ALA A 278 53.46 -51.15 37.50
C ALA A 278 52.49 -52.37 37.59
N ALA A 279 51.52 -52.40 36.66
CA ALA A 279 51.33 -53.37 35.55
C ALA A 279 51.17 -54.93 35.74
N VAL A 280 50.56 -55.55 34.69
CA VAL A 280 50.57 -56.98 34.25
C VAL A 280 49.43 -57.95 34.69
N ASP A 281 48.60 -58.31 33.69
CA ASP A 281 47.91 -59.60 33.33
C ASP A 281 47.64 -60.73 34.37
N GLY A 282 46.55 -61.53 34.22
CA GLY A 282 46.33 -62.65 35.15
C GLY A 282 45.24 -63.75 35.04
N ARG A 283 44.32 -63.82 34.06
CA ARG A 283 43.55 -65.04 33.65
C ARG A 283 42.51 -65.76 34.59
N ARG A 284 41.52 -66.42 33.92
CA ARG A 284 40.76 -67.68 34.28
C ARG A 284 39.65 -67.62 35.37
N SER A 285 38.57 -68.43 35.34
CA SER A 285 38.07 -69.44 34.36
C SER A 285 36.64 -69.97 34.61
N ARG A 286 35.96 -70.44 33.54
CA ARG A 286 34.91 -71.53 33.48
C ARG A 286 33.55 -71.30 34.19
N ALA A 287 32.42 -71.92 33.80
CA ALA A 287 32.01 -72.66 32.58
C ALA A 287 30.46 -72.88 32.53
N GLU A 288 29.89 -73.02 31.32
CA GLU A 288 28.70 -73.83 30.89
C GLU A 288 27.35 -73.70 31.67
N VAL A 289 26.13 -73.93 31.15
CA VAL A 289 25.57 -74.99 30.26
C VAL A 289 24.35 -74.45 29.43
N ARG A 290 23.95 -75.14 28.35
CA ARG A 290 22.75 -74.96 27.48
C ARG A 290 21.91 -76.27 27.49
N PRO A 291 20.59 -76.36 27.16
CA PRO A 291 20.12 -76.24 25.74
C PRO A 291 18.60 -75.99 25.42
N THR A 292 18.27 -75.81 24.11
CA THR A 292 17.03 -76.20 23.34
C THR A 292 15.63 -75.60 23.69
N ALA A 293 14.63 -75.45 22.77
CA ALA A 293 14.57 -75.39 21.28
C ALA A 293 13.15 -75.06 20.71
N ARG A 294 13.06 -74.48 19.47
CA ARG A 294 12.00 -74.61 18.40
C ARG A 294 10.51 -74.22 18.71
N SER A 295 9.60 -73.86 17.78
CA SER A 295 9.61 -73.44 16.34
C SER A 295 8.19 -73.12 15.78
N ALA A 296 8.03 -72.13 14.87
CA ALA A 296 6.97 -71.99 13.80
C ALA A 296 5.46 -71.90 14.25
N SER A 297 4.42 -71.52 13.47
CA SER A 297 4.21 -71.01 12.08
C SER A 297 2.80 -70.36 11.90
N GLU A 298 2.68 -69.38 10.99
CA GLU A 298 1.57 -69.08 10.03
C GLU A 298 0.05 -68.89 10.41
N ALA A 299 -0.59 -68.04 9.57
CA ALA A 299 -1.98 -68.08 9.06
C ALA A 299 -3.20 -67.46 9.81
N ALA A 300 -4.10 -66.88 8.99
CA ALA A 300 -5.53 -66.57 9.21
C ALA A 300 -6.38 -67.47 8.24
N PRO A 301 -7.75 -67.57 8.22
CA PRO A 301 -8.73 -66.46 8.31
C PRO A 301 -10.20 -66.77 8.80
N ARG A 302 -11.06 -65.72 8.81
CA ARG A 302 -12.52 -65.65 8.47
C ARG A 302 -13.60 -66.68 8.97
N SER A 303 -14.62 -66.11 9.67
CA SER A 303 -16.09 -66.09 9.33
C SER A 303 -17.14 -67.09 9.92
N LEU A 304 -18.43 -66.66 9.83
CA LEU A 304 -19.73 -67.35 10.07
C LEU A 304 -20.17 -67.56 11.55
N SER A 305 -21.46 -67.67 11.98
CA SER A 305 -22.83 -67.22 11.53
C SER A 305 -23.88 -67.78 12.54
N ALA A 306 -25.11 -67.31 12.82
CA ALA A 306 -25.90 -66.07 12.63
C ALA A 306 -27.26 -66.22 13.43
N ARG A 307 -28.37 -65.53 13.04
CA ARG A 307 -29.78 -65.58 13.56
C ARG A 307 -30.08 -64.76 14.83
N GLU A 308 -31.26 -64.16 15.07
CA GLU A 308 -32.51 -63.75 14.35
C GLU A 308 -33.25 -62.76 15.32
N GLY A 309 -34.17 -61.82 15.00
CA GLY A 309 -34.90 -61.43 13.78
C GLY A 309 -35.52 -59.99 13.87
N LYS A 310 -36.85 -59.82 13.75
CA LYS A 310 -37.69 -58.57 13.79
C LYS A 310 -39.14 -58.92 14.27
N PRO A 311 -40.20 -58.04 14.36
CA PRO A 311 -40.40 -56.60 14.03
C PRO A 311 -41.23 -55.75 15.06
N GLY A 312 -41.62 -54.48 14.75
CA GLY A 312 -42.73 -53.74 15.42
C GLY A 312 -42.67 -52.18 15.40
N PRO A 313 -43.79 -51.39 15.30
CA PRO A 313 -43.72 -49.91 15.12
C PRO A 313 -44.65 -48.98 15.98
N SER A 314 -44.30 -47.68 15.98
CA SER A 314 -45.15 -46.44 15.97
C SER A 314 -46.19 -46.05 17.08
N LEU A 315 -45.93 -44.91 17.77
CA LEU A 315 -46.88 -43.89 18.37
C LEU A 315 -47.92 -44.39 19.43
N PRO A 316 -48.80 -43.57 20.09
CA PRO A 316 -48.97 -42.10 20.13
C PRO A 316 -49.12 -41.43 21.55
N GLN A 317 -49.14 -40.08 21.59
CA GLN A 317 -49.95 -39.14 22.41
C GLN A 317 -50.03 -39.14 23.98
N SER A 318 -50.52 -37.99 24.48
CA SER A 318 -50.73 -37.45 25.86
C SER A 318 -52.02 -38.00 26.57
N PRO A 319 -52.46 -37.63 27.84
CA PRO A 319 -52.35 -36.31 28.52
C PRO A 319 -52.43 -36.24 30.09
N THR A 320 -52.77 -35.04 30.60
CA THR A 320 -53.56 -34.64 31.81
C THR A 320 -52.93 -34.18 33.16
N GLU A 321 -53.64 -33.20 33.75
CA GLU A 321 -53.46 -32.45 35.03
C GLU A 321 -54.01 -33.25 36.26
N PRO A 322 -53.80 -32.86 37.55
CA PRO A 322 -54.72 -31.91 38.23
C PRO A 322 -54.12 -31.06 39.41
N ARG A 323 -54.98 -30.38 40.19
CA ARG A 323 -54.70 -29.27 41.14
C ARG A 323 -55.08 -29.53 42.62
N SER A 324 -54.48 -28.78 43.56
CA SER A 324 -55.13 -28.26 44.82
C SER A 324 -54.21 -27.23 45.55
N GLN A 325 -54.52 -25.92 45.55
CA GLN A 325 -55.30 -25.14 46.55
C GLN A 325 -54.69 -24.92 47.96
N HIS A 326 -54.39 -23.66 48.33
CA HIS A 326 -55.15 -22.88 49.33
C HIS A 326 -54.73 -21.38 49.43
N ASN A 327 -55.51 -20.59 50.19
CA ASN A 327 -55.54 -19.12 50.33
C ASN A 327 -54.76 -18.61 51.57
N ALA A 328 -54.47 -17.31 51.82
CA ALA A 328 -54.41 -16.07 51.01
C ALA A 328 -53.74 -14.94 51.85
N GLY A 329 -53.42 -13.77 51.26
CA GLY A 329 -52.93 -12.59 51.99
C GLY A 329 -52.84 -11.28 51.18
N ASP A 330 -53.73 -10.35 51.50
CA ASP A 330 -53.69 -8.87 51.39
C ASP A 330 -53.41 -8.06 50.09
N THR A 331 -54.38 -7.18 49.81
CA THR A 331 -54.31 -5.84 49.17
C THR A 331 -54.19 -5.66 47.65
N ALA A 332 -54.57 -4.45 47.17
CA ALA A 332 -55.05 -4.17 45.81
C ALA A 332 -54.14 -3.22 44.98
N ALA A 333 -54.45 -3.11 43.68
CA ALA A 333 -53.73 -2.32 42.64
C ALA A 333 -54.63 -1.17 42.07
N PRO A 334 -54.29 -0.39 41.01
CA PRO A 334 -53.08 -0.28 40.13
C PRO A 334 -52.55 1.20 40.15
N PRO A 335 -52.24 2.00 39.08
CA PRO A 335 -51.86 1.77 37.65
C PRO A 335 -50.71 2.67 37.07
N GLN A 336 -50.50 2.60 35.73
CA GLN A 336 -49.89 3.57 34.78
C GLN A 336 -48.35 3.69 34.54
N LEU A 337 -47.93 3.19 33.36
CA LEU A 337 -47.30 3.93 32.24
C LEU A 337 -46.51 5.25 32.49
N LYS A 338 -45.19 5.27 32.17
CA LYS A 338 -44.58 6.00 31.00
C LYS A 338 -43.03 6.04 30.92
N LYS A 339 -42.53 5.76 29.71
CA LYS A 339 -41.50 6.47 28.88
C LYS A 339 -40.21 7.13 29.46
N HIS A 340 -39.09 6.81 28.79
CA HIS A 340 -37.85 7.60 28.57
C HIS A 340 -36.96 7.87 29.82
N SER A 341 -35.66 8.18 29.73
CA SER A 341 -34.86 8.72 28.61
C SER A 341 -33.44 8.10 28.51
N ALA A 342 -32.65 8.56 27.53
CA ALA A 342 -31.21 8.31 27.41
C ALA A 342 -30.41 9.59 27.76
N THR A 343 -29.07 9.47 27.92
CA THR A 343 -28.00 10.22 27.21
C THR A 343 -26.67 10.15 27.98
N SER A 344 -25.56 9.85 27.27
CA SER A 344 -24.12 10.11 27.58
C SER A 344 -23.52 9.86 28.99
N TYR A 345 -22.26 9.40 29.04
CA TYR A 345 -21.15 10.30 29.40
C TYR A 345 -19.79 9.77 28.90
N LEU A 346 -18.82 10.69 28.79
CA LEU A 346 -17.40 10.43 28.49
C LEU A 346 -16.58 10.13 29.76
N ASP A 347 -15.40 9.54 29.53
CA ASP A 347 -14.19 9.53 30.37
C ASP A 347 -14.26 9.10 31.85
N LEU A 348 -13.42 8.12 32.19
CA LEU A 348 -12.49 8.27 33.32
C LEU A 348 -11.30 7.30 33.21
N GLN A 349 -10.08 7.84 33.17
CA GLN A 349 -8.86 7.06 33.45
C GLN A 349 -8.64 6.90 34.95
N SER A 350 -8.07 5.75 35.33
CA SER A 350 -7.38 5.47 36.60
C SER A 350 -8.21 5.46 37.91
N SER A 351 -8.11 4.35 38.63
CA SER A 351 -8.42 4.25 40.06
C SER A 351 -7.40 3.36 40.76
N LEU A 352 -6.53 3.94 41.59
CA LEU A 352 -5.47 3.24 42.32
C LEU A 352 -5.96 2.68 43.66
N THR A 353 -5.48 1.48 44.02
CA THR A 353 -5.27 1.10 45.43
C THR A 353 -3.97 0.27 45.53
N GLY A 354 -3.09 0.42 46.53
CA GLY A 354 -2.93 1.52 47.48
C GLY A 354 -2.52 1.07 48.89
N ARG A 355 -1.50 1.73 49.49
CA ARG A 355 -1.32 1.82 50.96
C ARG A 355 -0.48 3.05 51.36
N ARG A 356 -0.76 3.53 52.59
CA ARG A 356 -0.25 4.75 53.28
C ARG A 356 0.65 4.32 54.48
N PRO A 357 1.20 5.21 55.35
CA PRO A 357 1.09 6.68 55.49
C PRO A 357 2.46 7.43 55.51
N GLY A 358 2.56 8.76 55.64
CA GLY A 358 1.56 9.84 55.67
C GLY A 358 2.10 11.09 56.42
N GLY A 359 1.41 12.23 56.34
CA GLY A 359 1.79 13.46 57.05
C GLY A 359 1.27 14.74 56.38
N ALA A 360 0.83 15.70 57.20
CA ALA A 360 0.38 17.05 56.83
C ALA A 360 1.13 18.06 57.75
N PRO A 361 1.12 19.41 57.54
CA PRO A 361 0.21 20.17 56.69
C PRO A 361 0.82 21.31 55.82
N GLU A 362 -0.06 22.00 55.10
CA GLU A 362 0.02 23.37 54.55
C GLU A 362 0.14 24.48 55.63
N PRO A 363 0.20 25.80 55.30
CA PRO A 363 0.47 26.46 54.00
C PRO A 363 1.51 27.61 54.08
N THR A 364 1.83 28.30 52.96
CA THR A 364 1.74 29.79 52.78
C THR A 364 2.46 30.32 51.52
N ALA A 365 2.01 31.48 51.05
CA ALA A 365 2.65 32.44 50.14
C ALA A 365 2.29 33.87 50.65
N PRO A 366 2.68 35.01 50.04
CA PRO A 366 3.63 35.27 48.92
C PRO A 366 4.74 36.30 49.33
N GLY A 367 5.44 36.93 48.38
CA GLY A 367 6.26 38.13 48.67
C GLY A 367 7.17 38.63 47.53
N ASP A 368 7.08 39.93 47.21
CA ASP A 368 7.83 40.61 46.14
C ASP A 368 9.29 41.00 46.48
N GLY A 369 10.13 41.08 45.44
CA GLY A 369 10.77 42.36 45.07
C GLY A 369 12.18 42.70 45.60
N GLY A 370 12.84 43.61 44.88
CA GLY A 370 14.03 44.36 45.34
C GLY A 370 15.28 44.22 44.45
N ASP A 371 15.73 45.33 43.86
CA ASP A 371 17.02 45.50 43.16
C ASP A 371 17.85 46.56 43.91
N ASP A 372 19.18 46.35 44.06
CA ASP A 372 20.21 47.41 44.07
C ASP A 372 21.65 46.91 44.42
N GLY A 373 22.65 47.33 43.64
CA GLY A 373 23.78 48.10 44.21
C GLY A 373 25.16 47.47 44.53
N ARG A 374 26.10 47.56 43.57
CA ARG A 374 27.58 47.75 43.72
C ARG A 374 28.41 46.53 44.25
N ALA A 375 29.68 46.28 43.90
CA ALA A 375 30.75 47.09 43.29
C ALA A 375 31.79 46.21 42.50
N ALA A 376 32.78 46.85 41.84
CA ALA A 376 33.93 46.20 41.14
C ALA A 376 35.28 46.72 41.70
N PRO A 377 36.47 46.15 41.37
CA PRO A 377 37.19 46.61 40.14
C PRO A 377 38.30 45.70 39.49
N LYS A 378 38.44 45.77 38.14
CA LYS A 378 39.72 45.95 37.35
C LYS A 378 40.84 44.84 37.38
N GLN A 379 41.79 44.70 36.41
CA GLN A 379 42.03 45.29 35.07
C GLN A 379 43.06 44.50 34.18
N VAL A 380 42.96 44.73 32.84
CA VAL A 380 44.04 44.88 31.81
C VAL A 380 44.68 43.65 31.09
N PRO A 381 44.98 43.74 29.75
CA PRO A 381 45.64 42.73 28.90
C PRO A 381 47.08 43.15 28.47
N PRO A 382 47.66 42.68 27.32
CA PRO A 382 47.57 43.52 26.09
C PRO A 382 47.71 42.84 24.69
N THR A 383 47.16 43.51 23.66
CA THR A 383 47.64 43.65 22.24
C THR A 383 47.85 42.40 21.34
N SER A 384 47.91 42.47 20.00
CA SER A 384 48.03 43.61 19.03
C SER A 384 47.23 43.37 17.73
N ALA A 385 47.25 44.34 16.80
CA ALA A 385 46.72 44.26 15.43
C ALA A 385 47.65 45.03 14.46
N HIS A 386 47.53 44.83 13.13
CA HIS A 386 47.54 45.88 12.08
C HIS A 386 47.52 45.34 10.63
N ASP A 387 46.79 46.08 9.78
CA ASP A 387 47.05 46.50 8.38
C ASP A 387 47.28 45.53 7.17
N ALA A 388 46.43 45.79 6.16
CA ALA A 388 46.76 46.09 4.74
C ALA A 388 47.14 44.99 3.71
N ALA A 389 46.20 44.81 2.77
CA ALA A 389 46.33 44.96 1.31
C ALA A 389 47.06 43.92 0.40
N ALA A 390 46.33 43.61 -0.70
CA ALA A 390 46.78 43.37 -2.08
C ALA A 390 47.26 41.96 -2.57
N ASP A 391 46.77 41.66 -3.78
CA ASP A 391 47.31 40.84 -4.90
C ASP A 391 47.52 39.30 -4.80
N GLY A 392 47.40 38.63 -5.97
CA GLY A 392 47.50 37.16 -6.18
C GLY A 392 46.14 36.46 -6.12
N GLU A 393 45.42 36.05 -7.19
CA GLU A 393 45.75 35.38 -8.47
C GLU A 393 46.24 33.92 -8.39
N HIS A 394 45.81 33.15 -9.41
CA HIS A 394 46.01 31.72 -9.70
C HIS A 394 45.39 30.70 -8.71
N ALA A 395 44.42 29.85 -9.10
CA ALA A 395 44.31 28.89 -10.22
C ALA A 395 44.95 27.52 -9.92
N VAL A 396 44.11 26.52 -9.66
CA VAL A 396 44.50 25.11 -9.55
C VAL A 396 44.38 24.44 -10.92
N GLY A 397 45.51 24.29 -11.61
CA GLY A 397 45.60 23.58 -12.88
C GLY A 397 45.71 22.05 -12.72
N GLN A 398 45.48 21.34 -13.83
CA GLN A 398 45.72 19.90 -13.94
C GLN A 398 47.23 19.57 -13.87
N SER A 399 47.59 18.39 -13.37
CA SER A 399 48.71 17.65 -13.94
C SER A 399 48.51 16.14 -13.83
N LEU A 400 48.93 15.43 -14.87
CA LEU A 400 48.97 13.96 -14.98
C LEU A 400 50.36 13.45 -14.58
N SER A 401 50.45 12.16 -14.26
CA SER A 401 51.67 11.38 -14.52
C SER A 401 51.34 9.99 -15.08
N ARG A 402 51.85 9.71 -16.28
CA ARG A 402 52.11 8.36 -16.85
C ARG A 402 53.62 8.06 -16.64
N LEU A 403 54.18 6.86 -16.73
CA LEU A 403 54.24 5.88 -17.84
C LEU A 403 54.67 4.51 -17.26
N ASN A 404 54.07 3.38 -17.67
CA ASN A 404 54.44 2.43 -18.77
C ASN A 404 55.76 1.63 -18.62
N LEU A 405 55.65 0.29 -18.77
CA LEU A 405 56.55 -0.67 -19.46
C LEU A 405 55.75 -2.00 -19.59
N THR A 406 55.09 -2.33 -20.72
CA THR A 406 55.55 -3.25 -21.80
C THR A 406 56.17 -4.57 -21.30
N SER A 407 55.69 -5.77 -21.68
CA SER A 407 55.61 -6.31 -23.06
C SER A 407 54.59 -7.50 -23.20
N PRO A 408 54.20 -7.99 -24.41
CA PRO A 408 53.01 -8.85 -24.60
C PRO A 408 53.25 -10.30 -25.09
N ALA A 409 52.45 -11.25 -24.58
CA ALA A 409 51.96 -12.51 -25.19
C ALA A 409 50.99 -13.21 -24.20
N LEU A 410 49.99 -14.03 -24.56
CA LEU A 410 49.44 -14.41 -25.87
C LEU A 410 48.00 -13.86 -26.04
N ALA A 411 47.52 -13.79 -27.29
CA ALA A 411 46.10 -13.72 -27.59
C ALA A 411 45.70 -14.83 -28.57
N ALA A 412 44.98 -15.84 -28.09
CA ALA A 412 44.28 -16.86 -28.90
C ALA A 412 43.26 -17.61 -28.04
N ALA A 413 42.16 -18.06 -28.67
CA ALA A 413 41.19 -19.03 -28.14
C ALA A 413 40.57 -18.73 -26.75
N HIS A 414 39.57 -17.83 -26.71
CA HIS A 414 38.21 -18.19 -26.31
C HIS A 414 37.22 -17.05 -26.63
N SER A 415 36.81 -16.96 -27.89
CA SER A 415 35.70 -16.09 -28.30
C SER A 415 34.36 -16.78 -28.04
N GLY A 416 33.97 -16.90 -26.77
CA GLY A 416 32.59 -17.20 -26.39
C GLY A 416 31.71 -16.01 -26.77
N ALA A 417 30.98 -16.13 -27.88
CA ALA A 417 30.16 -15.01 -28.36
C ALA A 417 28.91 -14.86 -27.48
N LEU A 418 28.72 -13.67 -26.87
CA LEU A 418 27.40 -13.29 -26.38
C LEU A 418 26.40 -13.40 -27.53
N VAL A 419 25.26 -14.05 -27.29
CA VAL A 419 24.15 -14.13 -28.25
C VAL A 419 23.49 -12.75 -28.32
N ARG A 420 24.04 -11.86 -29.14
CA ARG A 420 23.56 -10.48 -29.34
C ARG A 420 22.32 -10.39 -30.26
N SER A 421 21.46 -11.41 -30.23
CA SER A 421 20.14 -11.39 -30.88
C SER A 421 19.05 -11.36 -29.82
N PRO A 422 18.20 -10.32 -29.76
CA PRO A 422 17.02 -10.32 -28.91
C PRO A 422 15.87 -11.22 -29.43
N TYR A 423 16.08 -11.90 -30.57
CA TYR A 423 15.03 -12.60 -31.33
C TYR A 423 15.48 -13.97 -31.85
N ASP A 424 14.50 -14.87 -31.99
CA ASP A 424 14.54 -16.27 -32.43
C ASP A 424 15.21 -17.35 -31.54
N ALA A 425 14.35 -18.01 -30.75
CA ALA A 425 14.45 -19.37 -30.19
C ALA A 425 15.57 -19.68 -29.16
N SER A 426 15.49 -20.72 -28.32
CA SER A 426 14.45 -21.76 -28.13
C SER A 426 14.16 -21.99 -26.63
N GLU A 427 13.22 -22.90 -26.30
CA GLU A 427 13.22 -23.51 -24.96
C GLU A 427 14.59 -24.15 -24.67
N LEU A 428 15.06 -24.02 -23.42
CA LEU A 428 16.33 -24.57 -22.96
C LEU A 428 16.08 -25.38 -21.68
N ASP A 429 15.81 -26.66 -21.90
CA ASP A 429 15.70 -27.68 -20.87
C ASP A 429 17.10 -28.18 -20.50
N LEU A 430 17.43 -28.23 -19.19
CA LEU A 430 18.73 -28.69 -18.73
C LEU A 430 18.88 -30.22 -18.79
N ASP A 431 17.78 -30.96 -18.82
CA ASP A 431 17.81 -32.43 -18.88
C ASP A 431 18.33 -32.93 -20.24
N ALA A 432 18.36 -32.04 -21.26
CA ALA A 432 19.02 -32.27 -22.54
C ALA A 432 20.57 -32.16 -22.50
N LEU A 433 21.16 -31.65 -21.40
CA LEU A 433 22.61 -31.42 -21.30
C LEU A 433 23.34 -32.31 -20.27
N VAL A 434 22.62 -33.05 -19.41
CA VAL A 434 23.23 -33.81 -18.30
C VAL A 434 22.73 -35.26 -18.23
N HIS A 435 23.46 -36.17 -18.87
CA HIS A 435 23.43 -37.61 -18.53
C HIS A 435 24.52 -37.91 -17.48
N ALA A 436 24.28 -37.55 -16.22
CA ALA A 436 25.20 -37.85 -15.11
C ALA A 436 24.46 -38.11 -13.78
N SER A 437 24.32 -39.39 -13.43
CA SER A 437 24.03 -39.96 -12.10
C SER A 437 22.95 -39.28 -11.22
N THR A 438 21.88 -40.04 -10.96
CA THR A 438 21.17 -40.00 -9.67
C THR A 438 22.15 -40.39 -8.54
N ALA A 439 22.81 -39.40 -7.94
CA ALA A 439 23.68 -39.58 -6.79
C ALA A 439 22.92 -39.24 -5.50
N ALA A 440 23.08 -40.06 -4.46
CA ALA A 440 22.51 -39.76 -3.15
C ALA A 440 23.15 -38.49 -2.56
N VAL A 441 22.37 -37.70 -1.81
CA VAL A 441 22.81 -36.43 -1.19
C VAL A 441 24.02 -36.70 -0.30
N ASN A 442 25.20 -36.26 -0.75
CA ASN A 442 26.47 -36.54 -0.12
C ASN A 442 26.90 -35.37 0.77
N TRP A 443 26.48 -35.41 2.04
CA TRP A 443 26.81 -34.44 3.09
C TRP A 443 28.32 -34.35 3.46
N GLY A 444 29.23 -34.91 2.64
CA GLY A 444 30.63 -35.17 2.97
C GLY A 444 31.70 -34.27 2.35
N LYS A 445 31.34 -33.14 1.72
CA LYS A 445 32.32 -32.19 1.13
C LYS A 445 31.92 -30.74 1.37
N LEU A 446 32.56 -30.08 2.32
CA LEU A 446 32.31 -28.67 2.63
C LEU A 446 33.19 -27.74 1.79
N ASP A 447 32.73 -27.47 0.56
CA ASP A 447 33.15 -26.31 -0.23
C ASP A 447 32.08 -25.20 -0.12
N HIS A 448 32.34 -24.01 -0.69
CA HIS A 448 31.41 -22.87 -0.66
C HIS A 448 30.02 -23.17 -1.27
N GLU A 449 29.89 -24.25 -2.04
CA GLU A 449 28.64 -24.79 -2.60
C GLU A 449 27.68 -25.35 -1.52
N THR A 450 28.20 -25.71 -0.33
CA THR A 450 27.42 -26.30 0.79
C THR A 450 26.83 -25.27 1.77
N ILE A 451 26.72 -24.02 1.35
CA ILE A 451 26.02 -22.99 2.12
C ILE A 451 24.52 -23.32 2.14
N SER A 452 23.97 -23.50 3.36
CA SER A 452 22.57 -23.85 3.59
C SER A 452 21.59 -22.80 3.06
N LYS A 453 20.38 -23.23 2.65
CA LYS A 453 19.29 -22.35 2.21
C LYS A 453 19.04 -21.21 3.22
N ASN A 454 19.12 -21.49 4.52
CA ASN A 454 18.93 -20.52 5.61
C ASN A 454 19.71 -19.21 5.46
N VAL A 455 20.89 -19.24 4.84
CA VAL A 455 21.75 -18.05 4.72
C VAL A 455 21.90 -17.57 3.27
N LYS A 456 21.30 -18.25 2.29
CA LYS A 456 21.25 -17.80 0.88
C LYS A 456 20.17 -16.74 0.70
N LEU A 457 20.43 -15.77 -0.18
CA LEU A 457 19.36 -14.91 -0.68
C LEU A 457 18.56 -15.70 -1.72
N LEU A 458 17.25 -15.84 -1.55
CA LEU A 458 16.41 -16.72 -2.39
C LEU A 458 15.27 -15.96 -3.07
N GLU A 459 15.04 -16.26 -4.35
CA GLU A 459 13.83 -15.79 -5.06
C GLU A 459 12.56 -16.50 -4.56
N ILE A 460 12.66 -17.77 -4.18
CA ILE A 460 11.58 -18.58 -3.63
C ILE A 460 12.13 -19.42 -2.47
N SER A 461 11.38 -19.42 -1.37
CA SER A 461 11.66 -20.16 -0.15
C SER A 461 10.49 -21.10 0.17
N ASP A 462 10.84 -22.35 0.46
CA ASP A 462 9.96 -23.35 1.07
C ASP A 462 10.21 -23.42 2.58
N SER A 463 9.37 -24.18 3.30
CA SER A 463 9.58 -24.47 4.71
C SER A 463 10.13 -25.89 4.89
N GLY A 464 11.14 -26.03 5.75
CA GLY A 464 11.61 -27.34 6.24
C GLY A 464 12.80 -27.96 5.50
N THR A 465 13.21 -27.46 4.33
CA THR A 465 14.41 -27.98 3.63
C THR A 465 15.74 -27.35 4.07
N GLY A 466 15.76 -26.70 5.24
CA GLY A 466 16.93 -26.01 5.78
C GLY A 466 16.98 -24.51 5.48
N ASP A 467 15.86 -23.89 5.08
CA ASP A 467 15.57 -22.48 5.33
C ASP A 467 14.70 -22.41 6.61
N TYR A 468 15.08 -21.62 7.61
CA TYR A 468 14.30 -21.43 8.85
C TYR A 468 13.54 -20.10 8.88
N ARG A 469 13.79 -19.23 7.91
CA ARG A 469 13.14 -17.93 7.68
C ARG A 469 11.71 -18.07 7.18
N ILE A 470 10.96 -16.96 7.19
CA ILE A 470 9.60 -16.88 6.66
C ILE A 470 9.53 -17.32 5.17
N PRO A 471 8.75 -18.36 4.80
CA PRO A 471 8.78 -18.95 3.47
C PRO A 471 7.94 -18.18 2.44
N THR A 472 8.19 -18.35 1.15
CA THR A 472 7.34 -17.80 0.07
C THR A 472 6.03 -18.58 -0.06
N VAL A 473 6.10 -19.90 0.06
CA VAL A 473 5.01 -20.84 -0.23
C VAL A 473 4.83 -21.88 0.88
N GLY A 474 3.66 -22.51 0.95
CA GLY A 474 3.36 -23.57 1.91
C GLY A 474 2.18 -24.43 1.47
N PHE A 475 2.26 -25.72 1.77
CA PHE A 475 1.35 -26.76 1.28
C PHE A 475 1.00 -27.77 2.37
N ILE A 476 -0.09 -28.53 2.17
CA ILE A 476 -0.41 -29.77 2.88
C ILE A 476 -0.79 -30.82 1.82
N TYR A 477 -0.19 -32.01 1.92
CA TYR A 477 -0.48 -33.18 1.08
C TYR A 477 -1.43 -34.17 1.77
N ASP A 478 -1.87 -35.20 1.07
CA ASP A 478 -2.83 -36.20 1.55
C ASP A 478 -2.29 -37.05 2.73
N ASP A 479 -0.98 -37.28 2.77
CA ASP A 479 -0.27 -37.91 3.89
C ASP A 479 -0.10 -37.00 5.12
N GLY A 480 -0.48 -35.72 5.00
CA GLY A 480 -0.34 -34.69 6.03
C GLY A 480 1.04 -34.03 6.10
N SER A 481 1.95 -34.34 5.18
CA SER A 481 3.23 -33.65 5.04
C SER A 481 3.07 -32.25 4.43
N THR A 482 4.09 -31.40 4.62
CA THR A 482 4.08 -29.98 4.22
C THR A 482 5.35 -29.52 3.49
N LEU A 483 6.27 -30.46 3.22
CA LEU A 483 7.57 -30.20 2.61
C LEU A 483 7.42 -30.10 1.09
N SER A 484 8.09 -29.16 0.44
CA SER A 484 8.15 -29.11 -1.04
C SER A 484 9.50 -28.55 -1.49
N PRO A 485 10.50 -29.42 -1.75
CA PRO A 485 11.85 -29.01 -2.14
C PRO A 485 11.91 -28.55 -3.60
N PHE A 486 11.40 -27.34 -3.87
CA PHE A 486 11.37 -26.79 -5.22
C PHE A 486 12.77 -26.61 -5.80
N THR A 487 12.96 -27.13 -7.01
CA THR A 487 14.18 -27.01 -7.81
C THR A 487 13.85 -26.45 -9.19
N TYR A 488 14.77 -25.68 -9.76
CA TYR A 488 14.64 -25.11 -11.11
C TYR A 488 14.49 -26.23 -12.15
N ARG A 489 13.34 -26.28 -12.85
CA ARG A 489 13.10 -27.18 -13.98
C ARG A 489 13.64 -26.57 -15.27
N ARG A 490 13.06 -25.45 -15.71
CA ARG A 490 13.41 -24.72 -16.94
C ARG A 490 13.02 -23.23 -16.86
N HIS A 491 13.32 -22.45 -17.90
CA HIS A 491 12.78 -21.09 -18.05
C HIS A 491 12.30 -20.82 -19.48
N ARG A 492 11.50 -19.76 -19.64
CA ARG A 492 10.99 -19.26 -20.93
C ARG A 492 11.00 -17.73 -20.92
N ILE A 493 11.68 -17.11 -21.88
CA ILE A 493 11.61 -15.64 -22.09
C ILE A 493 10.56 -15.35 -23.16
N ARG A 494 9.67 -14.40 -22.89
CA ARG A 494 8.61 -13.95 -23.80
C ARG A 494 8.64 -12.42 -23.93
N ARG A 495 8.42 -11.94 -25.15
CA ARG A 495 8.29 -10.51 -25.46
C ARG A 495 6.85 -10.05 -25.18
N GLY A 496 6.69 -8.82 -24.67
CA GLY A 496 5.45 -8.34 -24.08
C GLY A 496 5.24 -8.87 -22.66
N LYS A 497 4.03 -8.65 -22.13
CA LYS A 497 3.56 -9.19 -20.85
C LYS A 497 2.58 -10.34 -21.09
N LEU A 498 2.59 -11.34 -20.22
CA LEU A 498 1.61 -12.43 -20.26
C LEU A 498 0.27 -11.96 -19.66
N PRO A 499 -0.87 -12.39 -20.23
CA PRO A 499 -2.17 -12.11 -19.64
C PRO A 499 -2.32 -12.84 -18.30
N MET A 500 -2.95 -12.18 -17.33
CA MET A 500 -3.49 -12.85 -16.15
C MET A 500 -4.89 -13.42 -16.45
N ALA A 501 -5.55 -14.04 -15.48
CA ALA A 501 -6.92 -14.51 -15.64
C ALA A 501 -7.86 -13.35 -16.05
N ARG A 502 -8.95 -13.65 -16.77
CA ARG A 502 -9.94 -12.63 -17.15
C ARG A 502 -10.47 -11.94 -15.90
N HIS A 503 -10.52 -10.61 -15.95
CA HIS A 503 -10.87 -9.76 -14.80
C HIS A 503 -9.97 -9.98 -13.56
N MET A 504 -8.69 -10.34 -13.72
CA MET A 504 -7.70 -10.18 -12.66
C MET A 504 -6.93 -8.86 -12.87
N PRO A 505 -6.91 -7.93 -11.90
CA PRO A 505 -6.24 -6.65 -12.09
C PRO A 505 -4.72 -6.84 -12.17
N HIS A 506 -4.10 -6.15 -13.12
CA HIS A 506 -2.67 -6.27 -13.42
C HIS A 506 -2.15 -5.03 -14.15
N VAL A 507 -0.84 -4.78 -14.10
CA VAL A 507 -0.22 -3.83 -15.02
C VAL A 507 -0.36 -4.38 -16.43
N TYR A 508 -0.87 -3.59 -17.38
CA TYR A 508 -1.04 -4.00 -18.79
C TYR A 508 0.05 -3.41 -19.69
N VAL A 509 0.04 -3.80 -20.97
CA VAL A 509 0.85 -3.20 -22.04
C VAL A 509 -0.03 -2.93 -23.26
N GLU A 510 0.18 -1.80 -23.95
CA GLU A 510 -0.53 -1.53 -25.22
C GLU A 510 0.18 -2.18 -26.41
N SER A 511 1.46 -2.51 -26.25
CA SER A 511 2.28 -3.17 -27.25
C SER A 511 3.25 -4.16 -26.62
N ALA A 512 3.45 -5.30 -27.29
CA ALA A 512 4.51 -6.24 -26.93
C ALA A 512 5.93 -5.69 -27.15
N LEU A 513 6.12 -4.41 -27.50
CA LEU A 513 7.43 -3.72 -27.43
C LEU A 513 7.74 -3.16 -26.04
N GLU A 514 6.76 -3.01 -25.15
CA GLU A 514 6.90 -2.23 -23.90
C GLU A 514 7.50 -3.01 -22.74
N ALA A 515 7.56 -4.35 -22.87
CA ALA A 515 7.92 -5.25 -21.80
C ALA A 515 8.54 -6.56 -22.30
N THR A 516 9.19 -7.28 -21.37
CA THR A 516 9.65 -8.66 -21.56
C THR A 516 9.36 -9.46 -20.27
N THR A 517 8.63 -10.57 -20.37
CA THR A 517 8.39 -11.48 -19.25
C THR A 517 9.36 -12.66 -19.27
N LEU A 518 10.01 -12.90 -18.13
CA LEU A 518 10.67 -14.16 -17.78
C LEU A 518 9.68 -15.05 -17.02
N ILE A 519 9.54 -16.30 -17.47
CA ILE A 519 8.91 -17.37 -16.70
C ILE A 519 10.04 -18.29 -16.21
N VAL A 520 10.16 -18.50 -14.91
CA VAL A 520 11.03 -19.51 -14.32
C VAL A 520 10.17 -20.61 -13.71
N GLU A 521 10.31 -21.84 -14.19
CA GLU A 521 9.48 -22.97 -13.78
C GLU A 521 10.24 -23.81 -12.74
N MET A 522 9.75 -23.84 -11.51
CA MET A 522 10.26 -24.64 -10.39
C MET A 522 9.39 -25.89 -10.21
N VAL A 523 9.98 -27.01 -9.80
CA VAL A 523 9.28 -28.28 -9.57
C VAL A 523 9.72 -28.93 -8.27
N ASP A 524 8.77 -29.50 -7.53
CA ASP A 524 9.03 -30.56 -6.56
C ASP A 524 9.10 -31.89 -7.31
N THR A 525 10.28 -32.50 -7.37
CA THR A 525 10.51 -33.74 -8.12
C THR A 525 9.94 -35.01 -7.46
N VAL A 526 9.43 -34.91 -6.23
CA VAL A 526 8.79 -36.03 -5.53
C VAL A 526 7.29 -36.04 -5.79
N THR A 527 6.64 -34.87 -5.71
CA THR A 527 5.18 -34.74 -5.83
C THR A 527 4.73 -34.39 -7.24
N GLY A 528 5.57 -33.75 -8.05
CA GLY A 528 5.19 -33.17 -9.34
C GLY A 528 4.58 -31.77 -9.25
N LEU A 529 4.44 -31.20 -8.04
CA LEU A 529 3.92 -29.84 -7.88
C LEU A 529 4.85 -28.81 -8.54
N VAL A 530 4.29 -27.88 -9.33
CA VAL A 530 5.04 -26.86 -10.07
C VAL A 530 4.71 -25.46 -9.57
N VAL A 531 5.73 -24.61 -9.47
CA VAL A 531 5.58 -23.17 -9.25
C VAL A 531 6.32 -22.42 -10.36
N GLU A 532 5.57 -21.76 -11.23
CA GLU A 532 6.11 -20.76 -12.15
C GLU A 532 6.23 -19.41 -11.44
N LEU A 533 7.43 -18.81 -11.47
CA LEU A 533 7.68 -17.43 -11.08
C LEU A 533 7.74 -16.57 -12.35
N LEU A 534 6.91 -15.53 -12.40
CA LEU A 534 6.73 -14.70 -13.58
C LEU A 534 7.19 -13.28 -13.26
N TYR A 535 8.23 -12.82 -13.95
CA TYR A 535 8.84 -11.50 -13.79
C TYR A 535 8.68 -10.71 -15.08
N THR A 536 8.03 -9.56 -15.06
CA THR A 536 7.89 -8.70 -16.25
C THR A 536 8.71 -7.42 -16.09
N VAL A 537 9.73 -7.27 -16.94
CA VAL A 537 10.51 -6.04 -17.05
C VAL A 537 9.74 -5.06 -17.91
N MET A 538 9.33 -3.92 -17.33
CA MET A 538 8.78 -2.79 -18.07
C MET A 538 9.95 -1.96 -18.61
N HIS A 539 9.95 -1.59 -19.90
CA HIS A 539 11.17 -1.03 -20.52
C HIS A 539 11.39 0.45 -20.22
N GLU A 540 10.34 1.28 -20.36
CA GLU A 540 10.38 2.74 -20.14
C GLU A 540 9.82 3.18 -18.78
N TYR A 541 9.59 2.23 -17.88
CA TYR A 541 9.21 2.43 -16.48
C TYR A 541 10.26 1.70 -15.64
N ASP A 542 10.83 2.32 -14.61
CA ASP A 542 11.86 1.67 -13.76
C ASP A 542 11.23 0.72 -12.73
N VAL A 543 10.54 -0.28 -13.29
CA VAL A 543 9.61 -1.19 -12.64
C VAL A 543 9.81 -2.60 -13.18
N ILE A 544 9.78 -3.57 -12.28
CA ILE A 544 9.61 -4.99 -12.60
C ILE A 544 8.35 -5.47 -11.89
N THR A 545 7.42 -6.12 -12.59
CA THR A 545 6.29 -6.79 -11.93
C THR A 545 6.60 -8.25 -11.67
N ARG A 546 6.04 -8.82 -10.61
CA ARG A 546 6.24 -10.22 -10.22
C ARG A 546 4.96 -10.87 -9.71
N TYR A 547 4.71 -12.11 -10.13
CA TYR A 547 3.70 -12.99 -9.53
C TYR A 547 4.13 -14.46 -9.63
N ALA A 548 3.41 -15.35 -8.95
CA ALA A 548 3.59 -16.79 -9.01
C ALA A 548 2.34 -17.49 -9.55
N ARG A 549 2.53 -18.64 -10.21
CA ARG A 549 1.49 -19.55 -10.67
C ARG A 549 1.84 -20.96 -10.22
N ILE A 550 1.04 -21.51 -9.32
CA ILE A 550 1.15 -22.86 -8.80
C ILE A 550 0.31 -23.78 -9.69
N ARG A 551 0.87 -24.87 -10.20
CA ARG A 551 0.17 -25.85 -11.07
C ARG A 551 0.33 -27.26 -10.49
N ASN A 552 -0.78 -27.97 -10.31
CA ASN A 552 -0.74 -29.32 -9.77
C ASN A 552 -0.56 -30.35 -10.90
N GLU A 553 0.69 -30.71 -11.23
CA GLU A 553 1.00 -31.80 -12.16
C GLU A 553 1.10 -33.18 -11.45
N SER A 554 0.54 -33.32 -10.23
CA SER A 554 0.47 -34.57 -9.45
C SER A 554 -0.85 -35.33 -9.65
N ASP A 555 -0.95 -36.56 -9.12
CA ASP A 555 -2.16 -37.38 -9.15
C ASP A 555 -3.09 -37.21 -7.94
N ALA A 556 -2.77 -36.30 -6.99
CA ALA A 556 -3.54 -36.05 -5.78
C ALA A 556 -3.88 -34.54 -5.57
N PRO A 557 -4.97 -34.18 -4.86
CA PRO A 557 -5.24 -32.80 -4.50
C PRO A 557 -4.21 -32.25 -3.50
N VAL A 558 -3.79 -31.00 -3.68
CA VAL A 558 -2.84 -30.31 -2.78
C VAL A 558 -3.51 -29.09 -2.15
N ILE A 559 -3.38 -28.91 -0.84
CA ILE A 559 -3.90 -27.73 -0.15
C ILE A 559 -2.79 -26.67 -0.06
N VAL A 560 -2.92 -25.58 -0.81
CA VAL A 560 -2.05 -24.42 -0.68
C VAL A 560 -2.43 -23.65 0.59
N THR A 561 -1.54 -23.58 1.57
CA THR A 561 -1.73 -22.85 2.84
C THR A 561 -1.14 -21.45 2.80
N ARG A 562 -0.20 -21.20 1.89
CA ARG A 562 0.49 -19.92 1.74
C ARG A 562 1.01 -19.73 0.32
N ALA A 563 0.72 -18.58 -0.27
CA ALA A 563 1.16 -18.21 -1.61
C ALA A 563 1.50 -16.71 -1.67
N MET A 564 2.75 -16.37 -1.37
CA MET A 564 3.25 -15.00 -1.50
C MET A 564 3.61 -14.70 -2.96
N SER A 565 3.19 -13.54 -3.46
CA SER A 565 3.44 -13.08 -4.84
C SER A 565 4.93 -12.76 -5.09
N ALA A 566 5.62 -12.27 -4.06
CA ALA A 566 7.04 -11.95 -4.11
C ALA A 566 7.75 -12.24 -2.77
N THR A 567 9.02 -12.66 -2.89
CA THR A 567 10.02 -12.75 -1.82
C THR A 567 11.28 -12.05 -2.31
N LEU A 568 11.81 -11.11 -1.53
CA LEU A 568 13.04 -10.36 -1.82
C LEU A 568 13.99 -10.49 -0.63
N ASP A 569 15.18 -11.01 -0.86
CA ASP A 569 16.23 -11.14 0.14
C ASP A 569 17.33 -10.10 -0.09
N PHE A 570 17.72 -9.38 0.97
CA PHE A 570 18.66 -8.26 0.96
C PHE A 570 19.92 -8.59 1.79
N GLU A 571 21.07 -8.08 1.36
CA GLU A 571 22.40 -8.36 1.96
C GLU A 571 22.61 -7.82 3.38
N THR A 572 21.78 -6.89 3.88
CA THR A 572 21.95 -6.25 5.19
C THR A 572 20.64 -6.11 5.96
N ASP A 573 20.74 -5.71 7.24
CA ASP A 573 19.64 -5.37 8.15
C ASP A 573 19.41 -3.84 8.26
N THR A 574 20.26 -3.03 7.63
CA THR A 574 20.37 -1.57 7.78
C THR A 574 19.25 -0.77 7.08
N TYR A 575 18.04 -1.33 7.02
CA TYR A 575 16.91 -0.77 6.30
C TYR A 575 15.89 -0.11 7.24
N TYR A 576 15.21 0.92 6.74
CA TYR A 576 14.02 1.49 7.33
C TYR A 576 12.80 1.07 6.51
N MET A 577 11.81 0.48 7.16
CA MET A 577 10.53 0.13 6.55
C MET A 577 9.49 1.21 6.82
N THR A 578 9.03 1.84 5.74
CA THR A 578 7.91 2.78 5.74
C THR A 578 6.66 2.07 5.24
N GLN A 579 5.64 2.01 6.09
CA GLN A 579 4.30 1.51 5.74
C GLN A 579 3.27 2.64 5.80
N LEU A 580 2.13 2.44 5.13
CA LEU A 580 0.97 3.33 5.22
C LEU A 580 -0.11 2.70 6.10
N SER A 581 -0.40 3.33 7.23
CA SER A 581 -1.35 2.83 8.25
C SER A 581 -2.29 3.91 8.78
N GLY A 582 -3.45 3.53 9.30
CA GLY A 582 -4.44 4.51 9.72
C GLY A 582 -5.72 3.94 10.30
N SER A 583 -6.82 4.65 10.07
CA SER A 583 -8.19 4.23 10.35
C SER A 583 -9.14 4.83 9.31
N TRP A 584 -10.43 4.48 9.38
CA TRP A 584 -11.47 5.31 8.77
C TRP A 584 -11.29 6.78 9.21
N ALA A 585 -11.57 7.71 8.29
CA ALA A 585 -11.36 9.16 8.45
C ALA A 585 -9.92 9.61 8.80
N ARG A 586 -8.92 8.71 8.70
CA ARG A 586 -7.50 8.98 8.98
C ARG A 586 -6.60 7.95 8.29
N GLU A 587 -6.86 7.70 7.01
CA GLU A 587 -6.20 6.67 6.22
C GLU A 587 -4.72 7.01 5.95
N ARG A 588 -3.93 5.98 5.63
CA ARG A 588 -2.60 6.06 4.99
C ARG A 588 -1.70 7.15 5.58
N GLN A 589 -1.55 7.15 6.90
CA GLN A 589 -0.52 7.92 7.60
C GLN A 589 0.84 7.23 7.43
N GLU A 590 1.92 7.99 7.34
CA GLU A 590 3.26 7.43 7.28
C GLU A 590 3.66 6.80 8.63
N VAL A 591 4.13 5.55 8.59
CA VAL A 591 4.70 4.85 9.75
C VAL A 591 6.04 4.25 9.34
N THR A 592 7.12 4.97 9.66
CA THR A 592 8.52 4.62 9.38
C THR A 592 9.18 4.02 10.63
N ARG A 593 9.89 2.90 10.48
CA ARG A 593 10.75 2.31 11.52
C ARG A 593 12.01 1.70 10.93
N ARG A 594 13.13 1.72 11.68
CA ARG A 594 14.28 0.84 11.36
C ARG A 594 13.85 -0.63 11.53
N LEU A 595 14.41 -1.53 10.73
CA LEU A 595 14.29 -2.96 10.97
C LEU A 595 15.28 -3.40 12.06
N ASP A 596 14.87 -4.41 12.83
CA ASP A 596 15.62 -5.04 13.90
C ASP A 596 15.38 -6.55 13.84
N CYS A 597 16.28 -7.33 14.45
CA CYS A 597 16.24 -8.80 14.44
C CYS A 597 14.85 -9.36 14.84
N GLY A 598 14.32 -10.27 14.03
CA GLY A 598 12.94 -10.77 14.11
C GLY A 598 12.05 -10.27 12.96
N ILE A 599 10.73 -10.44 13.11
CA ILE A 599 9.74 -10.19 12.05
C ILE A 599 8.96 -8.89 12.32
N ALA A 600 9.00 -7.96 11.38
CA ALA A 600 8.16 -6.77 11.32
C ALA A 600 7.09 -6.93 10.24
N SER A 601 5.82 -7.11 10.62
CA SER A 601 4.71 -7.36 9.69
C SER A 601 3.55 -6.38 9.81
N PHE A 602 2.73 -6.31 8.76
CA PHE A 602 1.44 -5.62 8.72
C PHE A 602 0.58 -6.15 7.56
N GLY A 603 -0.74 -6.03 7.66
CA GLY A 603 -1.63 -6.62 6.66
C GLY A 603 -3.11 -6.43 6.97
N SER A 604 -3.96 -7.15 6.24
CA SER A 604 -5.41 -7.18 6.48
C SER A 604 -5.98 -8.60 6.40
N THR A 605 -6.85 -8.90 7.35
CA THR A 605 -7.67 -10.12 7.44
C THR A 605 -9.18 -9.82 7.29
N ARG A 606 -9.52 -8.60 6.86
CA ARG A 606 -10.89 -8.04 6.85
C ARG A 606 -11.75 -8.43 5.64
N GLY A 607 -11.22 -9.28 4.75
CA GLY A 607 -11.75 -9.55 3.42
C GLY A 607 -11.61 -8.38 2.44
N GLY A 608 -10.70 -7.44 2.74
CA GLY A 608 -10.46 -6.23 1.96
C GLY A 608 -9.16 -5.55 2.40
N SER A 609 -8.53 -4.78 1.51
CA SER A 609 -7.22 -4.15 1.75
C SER A 609 -7.21 -3.25 3.00
N SER A 610 -8.27 -2.48 3.24
CA SER A 610 -8.60 -1.74 4.48
C SER A 610 -8.04 -0.32 4.66
N HIS A 611 -8.71 0.45 5.54
CA HIS A 611 -8.23 1.75 6.02
C HIS A 611 -7.00 1.65 6.93
N GLN A 612 -6.81 0.49 7.59
CA GLN A 612 -5.85 0.32 8.69
C GLN A 612 -4.43 0.08 8.20
N HIS A 613 -4.29 -0.64 7.09
CA HIS A 613 -3.03 -0.98 6.45
C HIS A 613 -3.21 -0.96 4.94
N ASN A 614 -2.29 -0.31 4.22
CA ASN A 614 -2.33 -0.28 2.77
C ASN A 614 -1.40 -1.37 2.17
N PRO A 615 -1.73 -1.99 1.03
CA PRO A 615 -0.90 -3.03 0.40
C PRO A 615 0.33 -2.44 -0.34
N PHE A 616 1.11 -1.64 0.39
CA PHE A 616 2.28 -0.90 -0.10
C PHE A 616 3.35 -0.80 0.99
N VAL A 617 4.61 -0.95 0.60
CA VAL A 617 5.78 -0.81 1.48
C VAL A 617 6.96 -0.15 0.76
N ILE A 618 7.75 0.63 1.49
CA ILE A 618 9.08 1.08 1.07
C ILE A 618 10.12 0.55 2.06
N LEU A 619 11.22 0.00 1.55
CA LEU A 619 12.46 -0.21 2.28
C LEU A 619 13.50 0.83 1.83
N SER A 620 14.01 1.64 2.74
CA SER A 620 15.06 2.63 2.47
C SER A 620 16.38 2.21 3.13
N ALA A 621 17.50 2.37 2.44
CA ALA A 621 18.83 2.12 3.00
C ALA A 621 19.26 3.32 3.86
N GLY A 622 19.16 3.17 5.19
CA GLY A 622 19.20 4.30 6.13
C GLY A 622 17.85 5.04 6.23
N GLU A 623 17.86 6.20 6.91
CA GLU A 623 16.64 7.00 7.11
C GLU A 623 16.05 7.50 5.77
N PRO A 624 14.72 7.47 5.61
CA PRO A 624 14.08 7.84 4.35
C PRO A 624 14.21 9.34 4.04
N ASP A 625 14.58 9.65 2.80
CA ASP A 625 14.69 11.01 2.24
C ASP A 625 14.01 11.05 0.85
N GLU A 626 13.47 12.20 0.46
CA GLU A 626 12.75 12.36 -0.82
C GLU A 626 13.68 12.36 -2.05
N GLU A 627 14.98 12.62 -1.85
CA GLU A 627 15.95 12.92 -2.90
C GLU A 627 17.25 12.09 -2.83
N ARG A 628 17.49 11.42 -1.71
CA ARG A 628 18.77 10.76 -1.37
C ARG A 628 18.56 9.36 -0.79
N GLY A 629 19.64 8.59 -0.78
CA GLY A 629 19.62 7.20 -0.34
C GLY A 629 19.00 6.27 -1.38
N GLU A 630 19.21 4.96 -1.19
CA GLU A 630 18.53 3.95 -1.98
C GLU A 630 17.18 3.62 -1.37
N ALA A 631 16.16 3.48 -2.22
CA ALA A 631 14.81 3.11 -1.78
C ALA A 631 14.16 2.11 -2.75
N TYR A 632 13.55 1.09 -2.18
CA TYR A 632 12.90 -0.03 -2.84
C TYR A 632 11.43 -0.03 -2.48
N ALA A 633 10.52 -0.10 -3.45
CA ALA A 633 9.08 -0.19 -3.21
C ALA A 633 8.52 -1.53 -3.67
N ALA A 634 7.54 -2.04 -2.93
CA ALA A 634 6.65 -3.10 -3.38
C ALA A 634 5.19 -2.67 -3.18
N LEU A 635 4.39 -2.78 -4.25
CA LEU A 635 2.97 -2.42 -4.32
C LEU A 635 2.19 -3.63 -4.85
N LEU A 636 1.26 -4.17 -4.05
CA LEU A 636 0.48 -5.35 -4.43
C LEU A 636 -0.82 -4.91 -5.14
N VAL A 637 -1.04 -5.42 -6.35
CA VAL A 637 -2.22 -5.23 -7.19
C VAL A 637 -3.33 -6.17 -6.70
N TYR A 638 -3.79 -5.94 -5.47
CA TYR A 638 -4.81 -6.76 -4.81
C TYR A 638 -5.60 -5.97 -3.76
N SER A 639 -6.89 -6.29 -3.68
CA SER A 639 -7.88 -5.52 -2.90
C SER A 639 -8.47 -6.31 -1.73
N GLY A 640 -7.98 -7.52 -1.49
CA GLY A 640 -8.42 -8.45 -0.45
C GLY A 640 -7.48 -8.54 0.76
N ASN A 641 -7.50 -9.70 1.42
CA ASN A 641 -6.59 -10.02 2.51
C ASN A 641 -5.14 -10.12 2.04
N PHE A 642 -4.28 -9.20 2.48
CA PHE A 642 -2.85 -9.17 2.14
C PHE A 642 -1.96 -9.21 3.38
N LEU A 643 -0.72 -9.68 3.19
CA LEU A 643 0.35 -9.61 4.18
C LEU A 643 1.59 -8.96 3.56
N VAL A 644 2.18 -8.01 4.29
CA VAL A 644 3.58 -7.59 4.15
C VAL A 644 4.30 -7.98 5.41
N GLU A 645 5.43 -8.66 5.29
CA GLU A 645 6.28 -8.99 6.42
C GLU A 645 7.75 -8.94 6.02
N CYS A 646 8.56 -8.31 6.87
CA CYS A 646 10.00 -8.26 6.70
C CYS A 646 10.70 -8.87 7.92
N GLU A 647 11.50 -9.91 7.68
CA GLU A 647 12.27 -10.61 8.71
C GLU A 647 13.75 -10.23 8.61
N VAL A 648 14.36 -9.81 9.71
CA VAL A 648 15.82 -9.76 9.85
C VAL A 648 16.27 -11.01 10.59
N GLY A 649 16.94 -11.92 9.89
CA GLY A 649 17.47 -13.17 10.44
C GLY A 649 18.79 -13.00 11.20
N GLU A 650 19.25 -14.06 11.87
CA GLU A 650 20.48 -14.09 12.66
C GLU A 650 21.76 -13.85 11.85
N THR A 651 21.67 -13.91 10.53
CA THR A 651 22.76 -13.57 9.59
C THR A 651 22.92 -12.07 9.34
N GLY A 652 22.06 -11.21 9.89
CA GLY A 652 22.05 -9.77 9.59
C GLY A 652 21.57 -9.45 8.17
N ARG A 653 20.69 -10.30 7.61
CA ARG A 653 20.09 -10.16 6.26
C ARG A 653 18.59 -10.01 6.40
N ALA A 654 17.98 -9.16 5.58
CA ALA A 654 16.54 -8.92 5.58
C ALA A 654 15.82 -9.69 4.46
N ARG A 655 14.70 -10.35 4.77
CA ARG A 655 13.75 -10.95 3.81
C ARG A 655 12.46 -10.16 3.82
N LEU A 656 11.95 -9.75 2.67
CA LEU A 656 10.61 -9.16 2.49
C LEU A 656 9.70 -10.13 1.74
N ASN A 657 8.58 -10.53 2.35
CA ASN A 657 7.50 -11.27 1.68
C ASN A 657 6.28 -10.35 1.46
N MET A 658 5.64 -10.46 0.29
CA MET A 658 4.39 -9.73 -0.03
C MET A 658 3.42 -10.63 -0.82
N GLY A 659 2.15 -10.67 -0.42
CA GLY A 659 1.11 -11.46 -1.09
C GLY A 659 -0.20 -11.59 -0.32
N ILE A 660 -0.95 -12.66 -0.57
CA ILE A 660 -2.21 -12.96 0.13
C ILE A 660 -1.91 -13.32 1.60
N HIS A 661 -2.75 -12.85 2.53
CA HIS A 661 -2.60 -13.15 3.95
C HIS A 661 -2.92 -14.64 4.24
N PRO A 662 -2.00 -15.43 4.84
CA PRO A 662 -2.19 -16.87 5.02
C PRO A 662 -3.20 -17.22 6.13
N GLN A 663 -3.41 -16.35 7.11
CA GLN A 663 -4.39 -16.61 8.19
C GLN A 663 -5.82 -16.69 7.62
N GLY A 664 -6.39 -17.90 7.64
CA GLY A 664 -7.73 -18.18 7.10
C GLY A 664 -7.77 -18.42 5.59
N PHE A 665 -6.63 -18.45 4.92
CA PHE A 665 -6.51 -18.82 3.51
C PHE A 665 -6.08 -20.28 3.38
N TYR A 666 -6.88 -21.06 2.65
CA TYR A 666 -6.52 -22.40 2.18
C TYR A 666 -7.10 -22.56 0.77
N TRP A 667 -6.32 -23.07 -0.18
CA TRP A 667 -6.80 -23.33 -1.53
C TRP A 667 -6.61 -24.80 -1.90
N ASN A 668 -7.70 -25.51 -2.14
CA ASN A 668 -7.64 -26.90 -2.59
C ASN A 668 -7.40 -26.87 -4.11
N LEU A 669 -6.26 -27.40 -4.53
CA LEU A 669 -5.82 -27.45 -5.91
C LEU A 669 -5.91 -28.90 -6.38
N GLU A 670 -6.96 -29.24 -7.13
CA GLU A 670 -7.12 -30.58 -7.70
C GLU A 670 -6.00 -30.88 -8.72
N PRO A 671 -5.76 -32.14 -9.11
CA PRO A 671 -4.94 -32.47 -10.27
C PRO A 671 -5.34 -31.67 -11.52
N ASP A 672 -4.34 -31.25 -12.31
CA ASP A 672 -4.46 -30.36 -13.49
C ASP A 672 -4.97 -28.92 -13.20
N GLU A 673 -5.33 -28.53 -11.97
CA GLU A 673 -5.69 -27.14 -11.64
C GLU A 673 -4.47 -26.20 -11.50
N GLU A 674 -4.69 -24.90 -11.70
CA GLU A 674 -3.72 -23.84 -11.41
C GLU A 674 -4.26 -22.75 -10.47
N PHE A 675 -3.37 -22.24 -9.61
CA PHE A 675 -3.61 -21.08 -8.74
C PHE A 675 -2.62 -19.96 -9.10
N THR A 676 -3.10 -18.76 -9.40
CA THR A 676 -2.27 -17.59 -9.73
C THR A 676 -2.35 -16.55 -8.63
N THR A 677 -1.21 -16.12 -8.08
CA THR A 677 -1.17 -15.04 -7.09
C THR A 677 -1.48 -13.69 -7.75
N PRO A 678 -1.96 -12.68 -7.00
CA PRO A 678 -1.99 -11.30 -7.48
C PRO A 678 -0.58 -10.78 -7.81
N GLU A 679 -0.51 -9.73 -8.61
CA GLU A 679 0.75 -9.13 -9.06
C GLU A 679 1.34 -8.16 -8.02
N VAL A 680 2.66 -8.19 -7.84
CA VAL A 680 3.42 -7.17 -7.11
C VAL A 680 4.20 -6.33 -8.11
N VAL A 681 4.07 -5.02 -8.01
CA VAL A 681 4.89 -4.02 -8.70
C VAL A 681 6.10 -3.70 -7.82
N LEU A 682 7.30 -3.97 -8.32
CA LEU A 682 8.58 -3.63 -7.69
C LEU A 682 9.19 -2.42 -8.39
N ALA A 683 9.62 -1.42 -7.61
CA ALA A 683 10.33 -0.25 -8.12
C ALA A 683 11.59 0.05 -7.28
N TYR A 684 12.56 0.73 -7.88
CA TYR A 684 13.82 1.13 -7.24
C TYR A 684 14.19 2.58 -7.54
N SER A 685 14.90 3.20 -6.59
CA SER A 685 15.47 4.53 -6.69
C SER A 685 16.86 4.58 -6.06
N PRO A 686 17.91 5.05 -6.78
CA PRO A 686 19.20 5.40 -6.20
C PRO A 686 19.22 6.81 -5.58
N SER A 687 18.08 7.51 -5.57
CA SER A 687 17.97 8.93 -5.20
C SER A 687 16.61 9.23 -4.53
N GLY A 688 16.35 8.53 -3.43
CA GLY A 688 15.24 8.82 -2.51
C GLY A 688 13.84 8.47 -3.01
N ILE A 689 12.88 8.63 -2.10
CA ILE A 689 11.48 8.22 -2.23
C ILE A 689 10.74 9.04 -3.29
N GLY A 690 11.10 10.29 -3.55
CA GLY A 690 10.42 11.12 -4.55
C GLY A 690 10.54 10.55 -5.96
N ARG A 691 11.71 10.03 -6.35
CA ARG A 691 11.90 9.35 -7.64
C ARG A 691 11.13 8.03 -7.69
N LEU A 692 11.08 7.30 -6.57
CA LEU A 692 10.33 6.05 -6.41
C LEU A 692 8.82 6.28 -6.63
N SER A 693 8.25 7.29 -5.98
CA SER A 693 6.86 7.73 -6.18
C SER A 693 6.59 8.10 -7.63
N ARG A 694 7.43 8.92 -8.28
CA ARG A 694 7.22 9.32 -9.68
C ARG A 694 7.22 8.15 -10.66
N ALA A 695 8.07 7.15 -10.45
CA ALA A 695 8.06 5.92 -11.25
C ALA A 695 6.73 5.16 -11.12
N LEU A 696 6.23 5.01 -9.89
CA LEU A 696 4.92 4.38 -9.60
C LEU A 696 3.76 5.21 -10.15
N HIS A 697 3.74 6.53 -9.93
CA HIS A 697 2.73 7.46 -10.44
C HIS A 697 2.59 7.35 -11.96
N ARG A 698 3.72 7.31 -12.67
CA ARG A 698 3.75 7.21 -14.12
C ARG A 698 3.23 5.85 -14.60
N LEU A 699 3.70 4.75 -14.00
CA LEU A 699 3.22 3.40 -14.29
C LEU A 699 1.70 3.29 -14.08
N ILE A 700 1.19 3.81 -12.96
CA ILE A 700 -0.23 3.68 -12.58
C ILE A 700 -1.11 4.42 -13.59
N ARG A 701 -0.80 5.69 -13.88
CA ARG A 701 -1.54 6.46 -14.90
C ARG A 701 -1.51 5.74 -16.24
N GLU A 702 -0.31 5.39 -16.73
CA GLU A 702 -0.13 4.97 -18.12
C GLU A 702 -0.48 3.50 -18.39
N ARG A 703 -0.34 2.61 -17.40
CA ARG A 703 -0.33 1.14 -17.57
C ARG A 703 -1.03 0.33 -16.46
N LEU A 704 -1.77 0.97 -15.54
CA LEU A 704 -2.66 0.29 -14.60
C LEU A 704 -4.09 0.80 -14.70
N GLN A 705 -4.29 2.12 -14.73
CA GLN A 705 -5.62 2.73 -14.82
C GLN A 705 -6.29 2.45 -16.17
N PRO A 706 -7.64 2.40 -16.23
CA PRO A 706 -8.39 2.13 -17.46
C PRO A 706 -7.95 3.03 -18.62
N PRO A 707 -7.65 2.50 -19.81
CA PRO A 707 -7.22 3.30 -20.96
C PRO A 707 -8.15 4.47 -21.30
N GLN A 708 -9.47 4.27 -21.14
CA GLN A 708 -10.49 5.29 -21.36
C GLN A 708 -10.43 6.48 -20.38
N PHE A 709 -9.79 6.33 -19.21
CA PHE A 709 -9.66 7.39 -18.19
C PHE A 709 -8.23 7.94 -18.12
N ARG A 710 -7.21 7.21 -18.60
CA ARG A 710 -5.79 7.60 -18.59
C ARG A 710 -5.56 9.04 -19.07
N ASP A 711 -6.15 9.41 -20.20
CA ASP A 711 -5.85 10.68 -20.89
C ASP A 711 -6.87 11.80 -20.57
N ALA A 712 -8.02 11.48 -19.97
CA ALA A 712 -9.11 12.43 -19.70
C ALA A 712 -8.97 13.12 -18.32
N ILE A 713 -9.23 14.42 -18.23
CA ILE A 713 -9.42 15.11 -16.94
C ILE A 713 -10.85 14.85 -16.47
N PRO A 714 -11.10 14.29 -15.27
CA PRO A 714 -12.45 14.13 -14.75
C PRO A 714 -13.16 15.47 -14.57
N PRO A 715 -14.48 15.56 -14.84
CA PRO A 715 -15.24 16.80 -14.68
C PRO A 715 -15.32 17.21 -13.20
N VAL A 716 -15.41 18.51 -12.92
CA VAL A 716 -15.65 19.00 -11.56
C VAL A 716 -17.07 18.62 -11.15
N LEU A 717 -17.16 17.68 -10.22
CA LEU A 717 -18.43 17.13 -9.74
C LEU A 717 -18.89 17.77 -8.43
N LEU A 718 -20.20 17.74 -8.17
CA LEU A 718 -20.78 17.89 -6.84
C LEU A 718 -21.49 16.60 -6.44
N ASN A 719 -21.20 16.10 -5.24
CA ASN A 719 -21.86 14.95 -4.66
C ASN A 719 -22.97 15.41 -3.68
N THR A 720 -24.15 14.78 -3.73
CA THR A 720 -25.31 15.19 -2.92
C THR A 720 -25.29 14.71 -1.46
N TRP A 721 -24.32 13.90 -1.05
CA TRP A 721 -24.32 13.22 0.26
C TRP A 721 -24.34 14.19 1.45
N GLU A 722 -23.28 14.97 1.69
CA GLU A 722 -23.28 15.97 2.78
C GLU A 722 -24.28 17.13 2.55
N ALA A 723 -24.94 17.21 1.38
CA ALA A 723 -25.94 18.24 1.06
C ALA A 723 -27.36 17.92 1.56
N VAL A 724 -27.77 16.65 1.53
CA VAL A 724 -29.14 16.21 1.95
C VAL A 724 -29.18 14.90 2.73
N TYR A 725 -28.08 14.13 2.75
CA TYR A 725 -28.06 12.74 3.21
C TYR A 725 -29.26 11.96 2.62
N PHE A 726 -29.94 11.13 3.41
CA PHE A 726 -31.12 10.38 2.97
C PHE A 726 -32.36 11.23 2.63
N ASN A 727 -32.39 12.54 2.91
CA ASN A 727 -33.53 13.44 2.65
C ASN A 727 -33.60 13.91 1.17
N LEU A 728 -33.37 12.95 0.27
CA LEU A 728 -33.33 13.12 -1.17
C LEU A 728 -34.73 13.03 -1.78
N SER A 729 -35.06 13.94 -2.68
CA SER A 729 -36.24 13.90 -3.55
C SER A 729 -35.91 14.49 -4.91
N HIS A 730 -36.72 14.20 -5.92
CA HIS A 730 -36.55 14.75 -7.28
C HIS A 730 -36.41 16.28 -7.26
N GLU A 731 -37.31 16.97 -6.55
CA GLU A 731 -37.31 18.43 -6.39
C GLU A 731 -36.11 18.95 -5.55
N SER A 732 -35.51 18.13 -4.67
CA SER A 732 -34.30 18.53 -3.95
C SER A 732 -33.06 18.42 -4.84
N VAL A 733 -32.93 17.34 -5.61
CA VAL A 733 -31.79 17.10 -6.52
C VAL A 733 -31.80 18.10 -7.69
N VAL A 734 -32.93 18.37 -8.33
CA VAL A 734 -33.01 19.35 -9.43
C VAL A 734 -32.56 20.75 -8.96
N ARG A 735 -33.03 21.23 -7.79
CA ARG A 735 -32.60 22.53 -7.23
C ARG A 735 -31.14 22.57 -6.79
N ILE A 736 -30.57 21.42 -6.40
CA ILE A 736 -29.12 21.30 -6.17
C ILE A 736 -28.38 21.42 -7.52
N GLY A 737 -28.88 20.78 -8.57
CA GLY A 737 -28.39 20.92 -9.95
C GLY A 737 -28.41 22.36 -10.46
N GLU A 738 -29.55 23.07 -10.32
CA GLU A 738 -29.66 24.49 -10.67
C GLU A 738 -28.60 25.36 -9.97
N ALA A 739 -28.32 25.09 -8.69
CA ALA A 739 -27.33 25.82 -7.92
C ALA A 739 -25.88 25.41 -8.26
N ALA A 740 -25.62 24.13 -8.50
CA ALA A 740 -24.33 23.62 -8.98
C ALA A 740 -23.98 24.20 -10.36
N HIS A 741 -24.96 24.27 -11.28
CA HIS A 741 -24.80 24.92 -12.58
C HIS A 741 -24.44 26.41 -12.43
N ARG A 742 -25.09 27.17 -11.54
CA ARG A 742 -24.71 28.57 -11.26
C ARG A 742 -23.27 28.69 -10.74
N CYS A 743 -22.79 27.71 -9.99
CA CYS A 743 -21.39 27.62 -9.55
C CYS A 743 -20.40 27.24 -10.66
N GLY A 744 -20.88 26.81 -11.83
CA GLY A 744 -20.07 26.36 -12.96
C GLY A 744 -19.64 24.88 -12.90
N ILE A 745 -20.23 24.10 -11.99
CA ILE A 745 -19.95 22.67 -11.77
C ILE A 745 -20.45 21.87 -12.98
N GLU A 746 -19.72 20.82 -13.34
CA GLU A 746 -19.85 20.11 -14.64
C GLU A 746 -20.61 18.78 -14.52
N MET A 747 -20.67 18.20 -13.31
CA MET A 747 -21.35 16.94 -13.01
C MET A 747 -22.08 16.98 -11.66
N LEU A 748 -23.23 16.31 -11.55
CA LEU A 748 -23.92 16.04 -10.29
C LEU A 748 -23.94 14.53 -10.01
N VAL A 749 -23.46 14.12 -8.84
CA VAL A 749 -23.47 12.72 -8.38
C VAL A 749 -24.57 12.55 -7.35
N ILE A 750 -25.57 11.74 -7.70
CA ILE A 750 -26.72 11.37 -6.88
C ILE A 750 -26.28 10.25 -5.92
N ASP A 751 -26.17 10.57 -4.63
CA ASP A 751 -25.62 9.67 -3.62
C ASP A 751 -26.67 8.77 -2.91
N ASP A 752 -26.32 8.08 -1.82
CA ASP A 752 -27.16 7.10 -1.11
C ASP A 752 -28.56 7.65 -0.75
N GLY A 753 -29.59 6.81 -0.90
CA GLY A 753 -30.99 7.16 -0.62
C GLY A 753 -31.91 7.29 -1.84
N TRP A 754 -31.47 7.04 -3.07
CA TRP A 754 -32.31 7.13 -4.28
C TRP A 754 -33.20 5.89 -4.55
N PHE A 755 -32.89 4.76 -3.93
CA PHE A 755 -33.40 3.41 -4.28
C PHE A 755 -34.28 2.77 -3.21
N GLY A 756 -35.03 1.72 -3.59
CA GLY A 756 -35.78 0.84 -2.69
C GLY A 756 -36.62 1.58 -1.65
N ARG A 757 -36.44 1.21 -0.38
CA ARG A 757 -36.98 1.92 0.80
C ARG A 757 -35.90 2.70 1.58
N ARG A 758 -34.79 3.08 0.92
CA ARG A 758 -33.59 3.66 1.52
C ARG A 758 -33.82 5.06 2.10
N ASN A 759 -34.29 5.13 3.35
CA ASN A 759 -34.53 6.39 4.08
C ASN A 759 -33.52 6.60 5.23
N ASP A 760 -32.75 5.56 5.55
CA ASP A 760 -31.68 5.52 6.54
C ASP A 760 -30.76 4.32 6.20
N THR A 761 -29.93 3.86 7.14
CA THR A 761 -29.01 2.73 6.93
C THR A 761 -29.65 1.34 7.11
N LEU A 762 -30.90 1.23 7.58
CA LEU A 762 -31.52 -0.04 7.97
C LEU A 762 -31.98 -0.87 6.77
N ASP A 763 -32.60 -0.23 5.78
CA ASP A 763 -33.29 -0.89 4.66
C ASP A 763 -32.70 -0.48 3.29
N GLY A 764 -33.18 -1.12 2.22
CA GLY A 764 -32.96 -0.74 0.83
C GLY A 764 -31.75 -1.35 0.13
N LEU A 765 -30.67 -1.73 0.83
CA LEU A 765 -29.52 -2.35 0.16
C LEU A 765 -29.90 -3.70 -0.44
N GLY A 766 -29.58 -3.90 -1.73
CA GLY A 766 -30.06 -5.00 -2.56
C GLY A 766 -31.29 -4.68 -3.41
N ASP A 767 -32.11 -3.69 -3.02
CA ASP A 767 -33.34 -3.30 -3.71
C ASP A 767 -33.07 -2.14 -4.70
N TRP A 768 -32.23 -2.40 -5.73
CA TRP A 768 -31.66 -1.40 -6.65
C TRP A 768 -32.61 -0.80 -7.70
N TYR A 769 -33.86 -0.53 -7.34
CA TYR A 769 -34.84 0.16 -8.18
C TYR A 769 -35.16 1.57 -7.64
N PRO A 770 -35.47 2.58 -8.47
CA PRO A 770 -35.73 3.95 -7.99
C PRO A 770 -36.90 4.00 -7.01
N ASN A 771 -36.74 4.70 -5.88
CA ASN A 771 -37.80 4.86 -4.88
C ASN A 771 -38.91 5.78 -5.42
N PRO A 772 -40.13 5.29 -5.68
CA PRO A 772 -41.17 6.07 -6.36
C PRO A 772 -41.77 7.20 -5.49
N ALA A 773 -41.57 7.18 -4.18
CA ALA A 773 -41.99 8.26 -3.28
C ALA A 773 -41.00 9.44 -3.27
N LYS A 774 -39.72 9.17 -3.56
CA LYS A 774 -38.67 10.20 -3.71
C LYS A 774 -38.52 10.69 -5.15
N LEU A 775 -38.59 9.75 -6.09
CA LEU A 775 -38.37 9.91 -7.53
C LEU A 775 -39.62 9.48 -8.31
N PRO A 776 -40.72 10.26 -8.27
CA PRO A 776 -42.00 9.89 -8.92
C PRO A 776 -41.91 9.78 -10.45
N PHE A 777 -40.84 10.30 -11.07
CA PHE A 777 -40.54 10.19 -12.50
C PHE A 777 -39.38 9.22 -12.80
N GLY A 778 -38.91 8.47 -11.79
CA GLY A 778 -37.76 7.56 -11.87
C GLY A 778 -36.43 8.28 -12.12
N LEU A 779 -35.35 7.50 -12.24
CA LEU A 779 -34.04 8.04 -12.64
C LEU A 779 -34.09 8.67 -14.05
N VAL A 780 -34.85 8.08 -14.99
CA VAL A 780 -34.93 8.59 -16.37
C VAL A 780 -35.47 10.02 -16.45
N GLY A 781 -36.49 10.36 -15.64
CA GLY A 781 -36.99 11.74 -15.55
C GLY A 781 -35.96 12.69 -14.94
N LEU A 782 -35.37 12.29 -13.81
CA LEU A 782 -34.40 13.12 -13.08
C LEU A 782 -33.11 13.37 -13.89
N VAL A 783 -32.55 12.34 -14.53
CA VAL A 783 -31.36 12.47 -15.38
C VAL A 783 -31.63 13.43 -16.53
N ARG A 784 -32.78 13.30 -17.23
CA ARG A 784 -33.14 14.20 -18.33
C ARG A 784 -33.23 15.66 -17.88
N GLU A 785 -33.86 15.94 -16.73
CA GLU A 785 -33.96 17.31 -16.20
C GLU A 785 -32.61 17.90 -15.79
N LEU A 786 -31.66 17.08 -15.31
CA LEU A 786 -30.29 17.51 -15.04
C LEU A 786 -29.46 17.72 -16.34
N GLU A 787 -29.68 16.90 -17.37
CA GLU A 787 -29.09 17.10 -18.70
C GLU A 787 -29.66 18.33 -19.42
N GLU A 788 -30.94 18.67 -19.19
CA GLU A 788 -31.57 19.93 -19.66
C GLU A 788 -30.94 21.17 -18.98
N LEU A 789 -30.38 21.02 -17.77
CA LEU A 789 -29.50 22.01 -17.11
C LEU A 789 -28.04 21.94 -17.59
N GLY A 790 -27.69 21.07 -18.53
CA GLY A 790 -26.33 20.91 -19.06
C GLY A 790 -25.34 20.22 -18.12
N LEU A 791 -25.81 19.53 -17.07
CA LEU A 791 -24.97 18.76 -16.15
C LEU A 791 -24.80 17.32 -16.65
N GLN A 792 -23.60 16.76 -16.47
CA GLN A 792 -23.45 15.29 -16.50
C GLN A 792 -24.01 14.69 -15.21
N VAL A 793 -24.52 13.46 -15.27
CA VAL A 793 -25.08 12.79 -14.08
C VAL A 793 -24.29 11.54 -13.72
N GLY A 794 -23.96 11.42 -12.44
CA GLY A 794 -23.40 10.22 -11.81
C GLY A 794 -24.32 9.66 -10.73
N LEU A 795 -24.12 8.40 -10.35
CA LEU A 795 -24.95 7.69 -9.38
C LEU A 795 -24.10 6.89 -8.39
N TRP A 796 -24.49 6.85 -7.11
CA TRP A 796 -23.91 5.99 -6.09
C TRP A 796 -24.60 4.62 -6.07
N VAL A 797 -23.81 3.57 -5.85
CA VAL A 797 -24.28 2.20 -5.57
C VAL A 797 -23.36 1.52 -4.56
N GLU A 798 -23.87 0.57 -3.77
CA GLU A 798 -23.10 -0.25 -2.84
C GLU A 798 -23.40 -1.75 -3.09
N PRO A 799 -23.04 -2.30 -4.28
CA PRO A 799 -23.66 -3.52 -4.79
C PRO A 799 -23.25 -4.80 -4.06
N GLU A 800 -22.18 -4.74 -3.27
CA GLU A 800 -21.66 -5.87 -2.49
C GLU A 800 -22.52 -6.22 -1.26
N MET A 801 -23.60 -5.45 -1.01
CA MET A 801 -24.28 -5.40 0.29
C MET A 801 -25.79 -5.58 0.18
N VAL A 802 -26.39 -6.08 1.26
CA VAL A 802 -27.83 -6.30 1.38
C VAL A 802 -28.36 -5.98 2.79
N SER A 803 -29.51 -5.32 2.88
CA SER A 803 -30.23 -5.04 4.13
C SER A 803 -31.12 -6.22 4.52
N VAL A 804 -31.28 -6.51 5.81
CA VAL A 804 -32.12 -7.63 6.29
C VAL A 804 -33.60 -7.42 5.94
N GLU A 805 -34.07 -6.17 5.89
CA GLU A 805 -35.46 -5.83 5.54
C GLU A 805 -35.74 -5.79 4.01
N SER A 806 -34.70 -5.93 3.18
CA SER A 806 -34.79 -5.83 1.71
C SER A 806 -35.69 -6.90 1.08
N ASP A 807 -36.26 -6.61 -0.09
CA ASP A 807 -36.95 -7.61 -0.91
C ASP A 807 -35.96 -8.68 -1.39
N LEU A 808 -34.72 -8.30 -1.69
CA LEU A 808 -33.65 -9.25 -2.02
C LEU A 808 -33.40 -10.27 -0.90
N PHE A 809 -33.15 -9.84 0.34
CA PHE A 809 -32.87 -10.75 1.46
C PHE A 809 -34.07 -11.61 1.84
N ARG A 810 -35.30 -11.08 1.69
CA ARG A 810 -36.53 -11.85 1.94
C ARG A 810 -36.80 -12.93 0.88
N GLN A 811 -36.27 -12.78 -0.33
CA GLN A 811 -36.32 -13.81 -1.39
C GLN A 811 -35.13 -14.77 -1.34
N HIS A 812 -33.93 -14.25 -1.05
CA HIS A 812 -32.66 -14.97 -1.11
C HIS A 812 -31.83 -14.80 0.19
N PRO A 813 -32.33 -15.28 1.35
CA PRO A 813 -31.62 -15.16 2.63
C PRO A 813 -30.34 -16.01 2.70
N ASP A 814 -30.11 -16.88 1.71
CA ASP A 814 -28.91 -17.70 1.53
C ASP A 814 -27.80 -17.00 0.71
N TRP A 815 -28.11 -15.90 -0.01
CA TRP A 815 -27.16 -15.16 -0.84
C TRP A 815 -26.17 -14.28 -0.05
N THR A 816 -26.20 -14.29 1.28
CA THR A 816 -25.19 -13.60 2.12
C THR A 816 -24.08 -14.54 2.55
N LEU A 817 -22.86 -14.02 2.72
CA LEU A 817 -21.83 -14.72 3.50
C LEU A 817 -22.34 -14.97 4.92
N HIS A 818 -22.39 -16.24 5.34
CA HIS A 818 -22.83 -16.65 6.67
C HIS A 818 -22.50 -18.11 6.97
N ILE A 819 -22.26 -18.43 8.25
CA ILE A 819 -22.20 -19.82 8.73
C ILE A 819 -23.62 -20.25 9.12
N PRO A 820 -24.24 -21.29 8.52
CA PRO A 820 -25.64 -21.66 8.76
C PRO A 820 -26.03 -21.99 10.20
N SER A 821 -25.06 -22.32 11.06
CA SER A 821 -25.25 -22.63 12.49
C SER A 821 -24.96 -21.46 13.44
N ARG A 822 -24.79 -20.23 12.92
CA ARG A 822 -24.44 -19.02 13.67
C ARG A 822 -25.38 -17.86 13.34
N GLY A 823 -25.37 -16.82 14.17
CA GLY A 823 -25.97 -15.53 13.82
C GLY A 823 -25.15 -14.79 12.76
N LYS A 824 -25.78 -13.91 11.99
CA LYS A 824 -25.12 -13.05 11.00
C LYS A 824 -24.76 -11.71 11.65
N THR A 825 -23.47 -11.35 11.69
CA THR A 825 -23.02 -10.10 12.34
C THR A 825 -23.28 -8.93 11.40
N MET A 826 -24.10 -7.95 11.83
CA MET A 826 -24.34 -6.73 11.07
C MET A 826 -23.31 -5.64 11.41
N GLY A 827 -22.78 -4.98 10.38
CA GLY A 827 -22.10 -3.68 10.49
C GLY A 827 -22.89 -2.68 9.65
N ARG A 828 -23.10 -1.44 10.13
CA ARG A 828 -23.98 -0.42 9.50
C ARG A 828 -25.39 -0.95 9.14
N ASN A 829 -25.90 -1.93 9.91
CA ASN A 829 -27.20 -2.61 9.73
C ASN A 829 -27.35 -3.43 8.42
N GLN A 830 -26.24 -3.75 7.76
CA GLN A 830 -26.18 -4.44 6.47
C GLN A 830 -25.31 -5.72 6.55
N LEU A 831 -25.57 -6.65 5.64
CA LEU A 831 -24.84 -7.91 5.43
C LEU A 831 -24.13 -7.87 4.07
N VAL A 832 -23.15 -8.76 3.88
CA VAL A 832 -22.39 -8.86 2.61
C VAL A 832 -22.95 -9.98 1.75
N LEU A 833 -23.10 -9.73 0.45
CA LEU A 833 -23.49 -10.74 -0.54
C LEU A 833 -22.36 -11.72 -0.83
N ASP A 834 -22.71 -12.96 -1.15
CA ASP A 834 -21.77 -14.05 -1.42
C ASP A 834 -21.34 -14.07 -2.89
N LEU A 835 -20.39 -13.18 -3.23
CA LEU A 835 -19.84 -13.05 -4.59
C LEU A 835 -19.08 -14.29 -5.08
N THR A 836 -18.87 -15.31 -4.24
CA THR A 836 -18.32 -16.60 -4.71
C THR A 836 -19.28 -17.32 -5.65
N ARG A 837 -20.59 -17.10 -5.47
CA ARG A 837 -21.69 -17.69 -6.23
C ARG A 837 -21.90 -16.99 -7.56
N GLU A 838 -22.07 -17.75 -8.64
CA GLU A 838 -22.22 -17.22 -9.99
C GLU A 838 -23.58 -16.52 -10.16
N GLU A 839 -24.65 -17.11 -9.61
CA GLU A 839 -26.00 -16.54 -9.67
C GLU A 839 -26.13 -15.18 -8.98
N VAL A 840 -25.29 -14.91 -7.96
CA VAL A 840 -25.24 -13.61 -7.27
C VAL A 840 -24.51 -12.57 -8.13
N ARG A 841 -23.42 -12.96 -8.81
CA ARG A 841 -22.68 -12.08 -9.72
C ARG A 841 -23.49 -11.74 -10.97
N ASP A 842 -24.16 -12.72 -11.55
CA ASP A 842 -25.02 -12.53 -12.72
C ASP A 842 -26.18 -11.58 -12.39
N TRP A 843 -26.89 -11.82 -11.29
CA TRP A 843 -27.95 -10.91 -10.84
C TRP A 843 -27.44 -9.48 -10.60
N LEU A 844 -26.25 -9.30 -10.00
CA LEU A 844 -25.65 -7.98 -9.81
C LEU A 844 -25.28 -7.30 -11.13
N VAL A 845 -24.67 -8.03 -12.06
CA VAL A 845 -24.30 -7.49 -13.38
C VAL A 845 -25.55 -7.11 -14.16
N ASP A 846 -26.57 -7.96 -14.22
CA ASP A 846 -27.82 -7.68 -14.94
C ASP A 846 -28.56 -6.48 -14.34
N THR A 847 -28.70 -6.42 -13.01
CA THR A 847 -29.38 -5.33 -12.30
C THR A 847 -28.67 -3.99 -12.51
N LEU A 848 -27.34 -3.96 -12.40
CA LEU A 848 -26.56 -2.74 -12.65
C LEU A 848 -26.54 -2.37 -14.14
N SER A 849 -26.61 -3.35 -15.04
CA SER A 849 -26.70 -3.11 -16.49
C SER A 849 -28.06 -2.52 -16.89
N GLU A 850 -29.16 -2.91 -16.24
CA GLU A 850 -30.47 -2.27 -16.43
C GLU A 850 -30.43 -0.79 -16.00
N ILE A 851 -29.85 -0.50 -14.84
CA ILE A 851 -29.71 0.88 -14.32
C ILE A 851 -28.85 1.72 -15.27
N LEU A 852 -27.67 1.24 -15.64
CA LEU A 852 -26.73 1.92 -16.54
C LEU A 852 -27.24 2.03 -17.99
N GLY A 853 -28.10 1.11 -18.43
CA GLY A 853 -28.77 1.16 -19.73
C GLY A 853 -30.04 2.03 -19.77
N SER A 854 -30.64 2.35 -18.61
CA SER A 854 -31.93 3.05 -18.53
C SER A 854 -31.87 4.54 -18.88
N CYS A 855 -30.73 5.18 -18.66
CA CYS A 855 -30.54 6.63 -18.81
C CYS A 855 -29.04 6.98 -18.98
N ASN A 856 -28.74 8.22 -19.39
CA ASN A 856 -27.40 8.65 -19.80
C ASN A 856 -26.45 8.94 -18.61
N LEU A 857 -26.29 7.97 -17.71
CA LEU A 857 -25.31 8.04 -16.62
C LEU A 857 -23.89 8.06 -17.18
N ARG A 858 -23.04 8.93 -16.62
CA ARG A 858 -21.64 9.13 -17.03
C ARG A 858 -20.62 8.74 -15.96
N TYR A 859 -21.08 8.46 -14.75
CA TYR A 859 -20.22 8.18 -13.60
C TYR A 859 -20.91 7.24 -12.61
N ILE A 860 -20.14 6.37 -11.96
CA ILE A 860 -20.56 5.55 -10.82
C ILE A 860 -19.60 5.74 -9.66
N LYS A 861 -20.15 6.02 -8.46
CA LYS A 861 -19.45 5.86 -7.17
C LYS A 861 -19.84 4.48 -6.61
N TRP A 862 -18.96 3.50 -6.78
CA TRP A 862 -19.12 2.15 -6.23
C TRP A 862 -18.58 2.13 -4.80
N ASP A 863 -19.43 1.90 -3.80
CA ASP A 863 -19.08 1.95 -2.39
C ASP A 863 -19.10 0.57 -1.70
N ASN A 864 -18.51 0.50 -0.50
CA ASN A 864 -18.49 -0.66 0.37
C ASN A 864 -18.25 -0.24 1.84
N ASN A 865 -19.32 -0.13 2.62
CA ASN A 865 -19.28 0.42 3.98
C ASN A 865 -19.09 -0.63 5.09
N ARG A 866 -18.73 -1.89 4.79
CA ARG A 866 -18.37 -2.87 5.82
C ARG A 866 -17.46 -4.01 5.37
N PHE A 867 -16.61 -4.43 6.31
CA PHE A 867 -15.73 -5.60 6.15
C PHE A 867 -16.47 -6.95 6.35
N LEU A 868 -15.85 -8.03 5.88
CA LEU A 868 -16.44 -9.37 5.94
C LEU A 868 -16.44 -9.92 7.37
N THR A 869 -17.52 -10.61 7.74
CA THR A 869 -17.66 -11.41 8.97
C THR A 869 -18.29 -12.75 8.63
N GLU A 870 -18.19 -13.75 9.51
CA GLU A 870 -18.73 -15.11 9.29
C GLU A 870 -18.37 -15.69 7.91
N VAL A 871 -17.12 -15.45 7.45
CA VAL A 871 -16.65 -15.73 6.09
C VAL A 871 -16.79 -17.22 5.76
N TYR A 872 -17.88 -17.54 5.09
CA TYR A 872 -18.35 -18.88 4.78
C TYR A 872 -19.40 -18.77 3.68
N SER A 873 -19.35 -19.68 2.70
CA SER A 873 -20.38 -19.80 1.66
C SER A 873 -21.14 -21.11 1.85
N ALA A 874 -22.47 -21.04 1.91
CA ALA A 874 -23.32 -22.24 1.94
C ALA A 874 -23.38 -22.99 0.59
N HIS A 875 -22.83 -22.40 -0.49
CA HIS A 875 -22.73 -23.03 -1.82
C HIS A 875 -21.49 -23.92 -1.95
N HIS A 876 -20.39 -23.56 -1.27
CA HIS A 876 -19.14 -24.32 -1.31
C HIS A 876 -19.10 -25.46 -0.27
N PRO A 877 -18.42 -26.59 -0.56
CA PRO A 877 -18.29 -27.69 0.39
C PRO A 877 -17.30 -27.35 1.53
N PRO A 878 -17.29 -28.10 2.65
CA PRO A 878 -16.52 -27.76 3.86
C PRO A 878 -15.01 -27.54 3.63
N GLU A 879 -14.40 -28.33 2.77
CA GLU A 879 -12.97 -28.28 2.41
C GLU A 879 -12.60 -26.96 1.70
N ARG A 880 -13.49 -26.41 0.87
CA ARG A 880 -13.24 -25.16 0.12
C ARG A 880 -13.56 -23.88 0.91
N GLN A 881 -13.88 -23.97 2.20
CA GLN A 881 -14.22 -22.80 3.01
C GLN A 881 -13.04 -21.85 3.30
N GLY A 882 -11.79 -22.32 3.18
CA GLY A 882 -10.61 -21.45 3.22
C GLY A 882 -10.43 -20.58 1.96
N GLU A 883 -11.19 -20.84 0.90
CA GLU A 883 -11.07 -20.14 -0.39
C GLU A 883 -11.94 -18.88 -0.44
N ILE A 884 -12.98 -18.81 0.40
CA ILE A 884 -14.09 -17.86 0.29
C ILE A 884 -13.62 -16.40 0.32
N ALA A 885 -12.66 -16.05 1.17
CA ALA A 885 -12.12 -14.70 1.25
C ALA A 885 -11.39 -14.24 -0.04
N HIS A 886 -10.85 -15.19 -0.81
CA HIS A 886 -10.21 -14.90 -2.10
C HIS A 886 -11.20 -15.02 -3.26
N ARG A 887 -12.05 -16.06 -3.27
CA ARG A 887 -13.14 -16.22 -4.26
C ARG A 887 -14.11 -15.04 -4.26
N TYR A 888 -14.36 -14.43 -3.11
CA TYR A 888 -15.13 -13.19 -3.00
C TYR A 888 -14.51 -12.04 -3.80
N ILE A 889 -13.18 -11.87 -3.70
CA ILE A 889 -12.45 -10.80 -4.40
C ILE A 889 -12.34 -11.10 -5.90
N LEU A 890 -12.11 -12.36 -6.29
CA LEU A 890 -12.21 -12.76 -7.70
C LEU A 890 -13.61 -12.49 -8.27
N GLY A 891 -14.65 -12.74 -7.48
CA GLY A 891 -16.04 -12.47 -7.86
C GLY A 891 -16.38 -10.99 -7.97
N LEU A 892 -15.88 -10.15 -7.05
CA LEU A 892 -15.95 -8.69 -7.13
C LEU A 892 -15.29 -8.20 -8.42
N TYR A 893 -14.09 -8.69 -8.73
CA TYR A 893 -13.38 -8.30 -9.94
C TYR A 893 -14.11 -8.75 -11.22
N ASP A 894 -14.73 -9.93 -11.25
CA ASP A 894 -15.56 -10.37 -12.37
C ASP A 894 -16.73 -9.41 -12.63
N VAL A 895 -17.47 -9.01 -11.59
CA VAL A 895 -18.58 -8.06 -11.70
C VAL A 895 -18.09 -6.70 -12.21
N LEU A 896 -17.00 -6.16 -11.65
CA LEU A 896 -16.42 -4.89 -12.07
C LEU A 896 -15.94 -4.94 -13.54
N GLY A 897 -15.23 -6.00 -13.92
CA GLY A 897 -14.75 -6.20 -15.29
C GLY A 897 -15.89 -6.33 -16.30
N ARG A 898 -16.90 -7.14 -16.00
CA ARG A 898 -18.11 -7.30 -16.85
C ARG A 898 -18.87 -6.00 -17.05
N LEU A 899 -18.93 -5.13 -16.04
CA LEU A 899 -19.59 -3.83 -16.16
C LEU A 899 -18.71 -2.82 -16.91
N GLN A 900 -17.40 -2.83 -16.69
CA GLN A 900 -16.45 -1.97 -17.39
C GLN A 900 -16.34 -2.31 -18.89
N GLU A 901 -16.43 -3.59 -19.27
CA GLU A 901 -16.48 -4.05 -20.66
C GLU A 901 -17.79 -3.65 -21.35
N GLN A 902 -18.93 -3.65 -20.64
CA GLN A 902 -20.24 -3.29 -21.19
C GLN A 902 -20.50 -1.78 -21.23
N PHE A 903 -19.97 -1.03 -20.26
CA PHE A 903 -20.19 0.41 -20.10
C PHE A 903 -18.89 1.23 -20.08
N PRO A 904 -17.99 1.10 -21.08
CA PRO A 904 -16.69 1.79 -21.10
C PRO A 904 -16.81 3.33 -21.13
N GLN A 905 -17.99 3.87 -21.46
CA GLN A 905 -18.33 5.30 -21.41
C GLN A 905 -18.69 5.83 -20.01
N VAL A 906 -18.77 4.96 -18.99
CA VAL A 906 -19.12 5.32 -17.61
C VAL A 906 -17.84 5.36 -16.78
N PHE A 907 -17.56 6.51 -16.16
CA PHE A 907 -16.40 6.69 -15.29
C PHE A 907 -16.64 6.04 -13.93
N PHE A 908 -15.84 5.05 -13.55
CA PHE A 908 -15.92 4.42 -12.23
C PHE A 908 -15.01 5.13 -11.23
N GLU A 909 -15.59 5.62 -10.14
CA GLU A 909 -14.91 5.88 -8.88
C GLU A 909 -15.24 4.75 -7.90
N THR A 910 -14.23 4.23 -7.21
CA THR A 910 -14.44 3.22 -6.16
C THR A 910 -14.26 3.84 -4.78
N CYS A 911 -15.01 3.35 -3.80
CA CYS A 911 -15.12 3.83 -2.44
C CYS A 911 -15.30 2.63 -1.50
N ALA A 912 -14.94 2.78 -0.24
CA ALA A 912 -15.25 1.80 0.80
C ALA A 912 -15.34 2.49 2.17
N GLY A 913 -16.38 3.32 2.36
CA GLY A 913 -16.45 4.29 3.45
C GLY A 913 -15.18 5.15 3.48
N GLY A 914 -14.97 5.97 2.45
CA GLY A 914 -13.68 6.59 2.18
C GLY A 914 -12.68 5.60 1.60
N GLY A 915 -11.42 5.73 2.00
CA GLY A 915 -10.29 5.04 1.39
C GLY A 915 -10.08 3.61 1.86
N GLY A 916 -11.13 2.90 2.28
CA GLY A 916 -11.07 1.55 2.84
C GLY A 916 -10.69 0.44 1.87
N ARG A 917 -10.66 0.75 0.57
CA ARG A 917 -10.16 -0.12 -0.50
C ARG A 917 -9.33 0.66 -1.53
N PHE A 918 -8.53 1.62 -1.03
CA PHE A 918 -7.63 2.43 -1.86
C PHE A 918 -6.35 1.64 -2.15
N ASP A 919 -6.39 0.81 -3.18
CA ASP A 919 -5.28 -0.05 -3.61
C ASP A 919 -5.17 -0.17 -5.13
N ALA A 920 -4.04 -0.72 -5.59
CA ALA A 920 -3.75 -0.90 -7.01
C ALA A 920 -4.66 -1.93 -7.69
N GLY A 921 -5.30 -2.84 -6.95
CA GLY A 921 -6.26 -3.79 -7.52
C GLY A 921 -7.57 -3.10 -7.95
N MET A 922 -8.07 -2.15 -7.16
CA MET A 922 -9.26 -1.36 -7.52
C MET A 922 -8.98 -0.36 -8.64
N LEU A 923 -7.79 0.28 -8.65
CA LEU A 923 -7.40 1.25 -9.68
C LEU A 923 -7.28 0.69 -11.10
N TYR A 924 -7.30 -0.64 -11.28
CA TYR A 924 -7.44 -1.27 -12.60
C TYR A 924 -8.84 -1.07 -13.20
N TYR A 925 -9.86 -0.91 -12.36
CA TYR A 925 -11.26 -0.70 -12.74
C TYR A 925 -11.66 0.78 -12.67
N SER A 926 -11.09 1.54 -11.73
CA SER A 926 -11.50 2.92 -11.44
C SER A 926 -10.53 4.00 -11.91
N GLY A 927 -11.09 5.12 -12.39
CA GLY A 927 -10.34 6.32 -12.78
C GLY A 927 -9.83 7.12 -11.58
N GLN A 928 -10.48 6.97 -10.42
CA GLN A 928 -10.07 7.52 -9.13
C GLN A 928 -10.72 6.74 -7.96
N ILE A 929 -10.29 7.01 -6.73
CA ILE A 929 -10.86 6.41 -5.52
C ILE A 929 -11.23 7.51 -4.52
N TRP A 930 -12.38 7.36 -3.86
CA TRP A 930 -12.76 8.25 -2.76
C TRP A 930 -11.72 8.13 -1.65
N THR A 931 -10.94 9.20 -1.46
CA THR A 931 -9.68 9.08 -0.71
C THR A 931 -9.90 8.89 0.79
N SER A 932 -10.92 9.55 1.34
CA SER A 932 -11.34 9.49 2.74
C SER A 932 -12.65 10.27 2.90
N ASP A 933 -13.57 9.75 3.72
CA ASP A 933 -14.74 10.49 4.20
C ASP A 933 -14.36 11.70 5.05
N ASN A 934 -13.11 11.80 5.52
CA ASN A 934 -12.62 13.02 6.14
C ASN A 934 -12.30 14.06 5.07
N THR A 935 -13.19 15.04 4.96
CA THR A 935 -13.12 16.15 4.02
C THR A 935 -12.48 17.42 4.62
N ASP A 936 -12.06 17.41 5.89
CA ASP A 936 -11.33 18.52 6.49
C ASP A 936 -9.97 18.72 5.80
N ALA A 937 -9.71 19.96 5.36
CA ALA A 937 -8.49 20.33 4.67
C ALA A 937 -7.22 20.03 5.49
N SER A 938 -7.24 20.25 6.81
CA SER A 938 -6.06 20.03 7.67
C SER A 938 -5.72 18.55 7.82
N SER A 939 -6.74 17.70 7.97
CA SER A 939 -6.63 16.24 7.96
C SER A 939 -6.23 15.71 6.58
N ARG A 940 -6.83 16.23 5.50
CA ARG A 940 -6.52 15.87 4.11
C ARG A 940 -5.07 16.11 3.73
N MET A 941 -4.40 17.14 4.26
CA MET A 941 -2.95 17.35 4.02
C MET A 941 -2.11 16.09 4.34
N ARG A 942 -2.36 15.43 5.48
CA ARG A 942 -1.63 14.19 5.86
C ARG A 942 -2.11 12.98 5.07
N ILE A 943 -3.42 12.82 4.90
CA ILE A 943 -3.99 11.68 4.14
C ILE A 943 -3.48 11.71 2.70
N GLN A 944 -3.48 12.87 2.04
CA GLN A 944 -2.98 13.03 0.67
C GLN A 944 -1.45 12.90 0.60
N ALA A 945 -0.70 13.41 1.58
CA ALA A 945 0.76 13.21 1.66
C ALA A 945 1.13 11.72 1.62
N GLY A 946 0.57 10.91 2.52
CA GLY A 946 0.85 9.46 2.58
C GLY A 946 0.29 8.69 1.38
N THR A 947 -0.92 9.04 0.92
CA THR A 947 -1.50 8.45 -0.33
C THR A 947 -0.57 8.68 -1.53
N SER A 948 0.06 9.86 -1.63
CA SER A 948 0.97 10.19 -2.73
C SER A 948 2.29 9.41 -2.76
N LEU A 949 2.64 8.62 -1.73
CA LEU A 949 3.89 7.84 -1.76
C LEU A 949 3.91 6.84 -2.93
N TRP A 950 2.74 6.36 -3.36
CA TRP A 950 2.59 5.47 -4.53
C TRP A 950 1.50 5.90 -5.50
N ALA A 951 0.42 6.56 -5.05
CA ALA A 951 -0.71 6.89 -5.91
C ALA A 951 -0.57 8.27 -6.58
N PRO A 952 -0.81 8.42 -7.90
CA PRO A 952 -0.77 9.72 -8.58
C PRO A 952 -1.96 10.60 -8.16
N ALA A 953 -1.80 11.92 -8.16
CA ALA A 953 -2.87 12.87 -7.81
C ALA A 953 -4.18 12.63 -8.60
N LYS A 954 -4.08 12.20 -9.86
CA LYS A 954 -5.21 11.79 -10.71
C LYS A 954 -6.12 10.71 -10.12
N SER A 955 -5.63 9.91 -9.18
CA SER A 955 -6.39 8.83 -8.53
C SER A 955 -7.01 9.22 -7.18
N ILE A 956 -6.72 10.43 -6.68
CA ILE A 956 -7.01 10.86 -5.31
C ILE A 956 -8.23 11.79 -5.32
N ALA A 957 -9.45 11.25 -5.22
CA ALA A 957 -10.65 12.10 -5.19
C ALA A 957 -10.73 12.93 -3.90
N SER A 958 -10.97 14.24 -4.05
CA SER A 958 -10.92 15.22 -2.96
C SER A 958 -11.94 16.33 -3.18
N HIS A 959 -12.91 16.42 -2.27
CA HIS A 959 -14.03 17.35 -2.37
C HIS A 959 -13.95 18.48 -1.35
N VAL A 960 -14.42 19.66 -1.75
CA VAL A 960 -14.66 20.79 -0.85
C VAL A 960 -15.99 20.55 -0.12
N SER A 961 -15.91 20.18 1.17
CA SER A 961 -17.08 20.02 2.04
C SER A 961 -17.61 21.33 2.61
N THR A 962 -18.74 21.26 3.31
CA THR A 962 -19.21 22.33 4.19
C THR A 962 -18.25 22.62 5.37
N VAL A 963 -18.46 23.75 6.05
CA VAL A 963 -17.80 24.13 7.31
C VAL A 963 -18.84 24.67 8.33
N PRO A 964 -18.76 24.32 9.63
CA PRO A 964 -17.81 23.41 10.26
C PRO A 964 -17.88 21.98 9.69
N ASN A 965 -16.72 21.38 9.42
CA ASN A 965 -16.61 20.10 8.74
C ASN A 965 -17.29 18.98 9.55
N HIS A 966 -18.05 18.10 8.89
CA HIS A 966 -18.89 17.11 9.55
C HIS A 966 -18.11 16.07 10.40
N GLN A 967 -16.87 15.70 10.01
CA GLN A 967 -16.10 14.66 10.71
C GLN A 967 -15.21 15.22 11.84
N THR A 968 -14.87 16.51 11.81
CA THR A 968 -13.88 17.13 12.73
C THR A 968 -14.35 18.39 13.46
N LEU A 969 -15.49 18.96 13.05
CA LEU A 969 -16.00 20.28 13.47
C LEU A 969 -15.02 21.45 13.25
N ARG A 970 -13.97 21.27 12.42
CA ARG A 970 -13.04 22.34 12.04
C ARG A 970 -13.65 23.24 10.96
N SER A 971 -13.39 24.54 11.06
CA SER A 971 -13.66 25.50 9.98
C SER A 971 -12.35 25.92 9.32
N ALA A 972 -12.31 25.88 7.99
CA ALA A 972 -11.19 26.35 7.16
C ALA A 972 -11.73 27.18 5.99
N SER A 973 -10.92 28.12 5.49
CA SER A 973 -11.31 29.02 4.38
C SER A 973 -11.69 28.23 3.12
N MET A 974 -12.59 28.78 2.30
CA MET A 974 -12.97 28.19 1.01
C MET A 974 -11.73 28.04 0.11
N LYS A 975 -10.84 29.04 0.12
CA LYS A 975 -9.49 28.95 -0.46
C LYS A 975 -8.71 27.71 -0.03
N THR A 976 -8.46 27.50 1.27
CA THR A 976 -7.62 26.36 1.72
C THR A 976 -8.29 25.01 1.43
N ARG A 977 -9.62 24.89 1.62
CA ARG A 977 -10.37 23.69 1.21
C ARG A 977 -10.19 23.41 -0.29
N SER A 978 -10.40 24.42 -1.13
CA SER A 978 -10.30 24.30 -2.58
C SER A 978 -8.88 23.95 -3.04
N LEU A 979 -7.86 24.61 -2.50
CA LEU A 979 -6.47 24.34 -2.88
C LEU A 979 -5.97 22.96 -2.41
N VAL A 980 -6.41 22.45 -1.25
CA VAL A 980 -6.12 21.06 -0.82
C VAL A 980 -6.86 20.04 -1.71
N ALA A 981 -8.09 20.35 -2.11
CA ALA A 981 -8.89 19.50 -3.00
C ALA A 981 -8.32 19.45 -4.43
N MET A 982 -7.83 20.56 -4.97
CA MET A 982 -7.15 20.64 -6.28
C MET A 982 -5.81 19.87 -6.34
N CYS A 983 -5.32 19.35 -5.22
CA CYS A 983 -4.15 18.46 -5.18
C CYS A 983 -4.50 16.98 -5.46
N GLY A 984 -5.71 16.72 -5.94
CA GLY A 984 -6.21 15.42 -6.37
C GLY A 984 -7.11 15.56 -7.61
N THR A 985 -8.17 14.76 -7.70
CA THR A 985 -9.31 15.06 -8.58
C THR A 985 -10.37 15.83 -7.80
N PHE A 986 -10.80 16.96 -8.37
CA PHE A 986 -11.45 18.06 -7.66
C PHE A 986 -12.98 17.99 -7.77
N GLY A 987 -13.66 18.20 -6.65
CA GLY A 987 -15.11 18.29 -6.59
C GLY A 987 -15.63 19.00 -5.35
N TYR A 988 -16.94 18.90 -5.12
CA TYR A 988 -17.68 19.55 -4.03
C TYR A 988 -18.61 18.55 -3.33
N GLU A 989 -18.79 18.68 -2.02
CA GLU A 989 -19.69 17.84 -1.23
C GLU A 989 -20.34 18.69 -0.13
N LEU A 990 -21.25 19.57 -0.57
CA LEU A 990 -21.94 20.57 0.25
C LEU A 990 -23.28 20.92 -0.41
N ASP A 991 -24.18 21.61 0.31
CA ASP A 991 -25.41 22.13 -0.29
C ASP A 991 -25.17 23.47 -1.01
N PRO A 992 -25.16 23.52 -2.35
CA PRO A 992 -24.90 24.75 -3.09
C PRO A 992 -26.06 25.76 -3.00
N ARG A 993 -27.23 25.37 -2.46
CA ARG A 993 -28.40 26.25 -2.29
C ARG A 993 -28.27 27.18 -1.07
N LEU A 994 -27.33 26.89 -0.17
CA LEU A 994 -27.08 27.67 1.06
C LEU A 994 -25.95 28.70 0.89
N LEU A 995 -25.25 28.70 -0.25
CA LEU A 995 -24.15 29.59 -0.54
C LEU A 995 -24.62 31.03 -0.77
N THR A 996 -23.83 31.99 -0.31
CA THR A 996 -23.97 33.40 -0.70
C THR A 996 -23.54 33.62 -2.15
N GLU A 997 -24.01 34.70 -2.79
CA GLU A 997 -23.57 35.05 -4.15
C GLU A 997 -22.05 35.27 -4.24
N ASP A 998 -21.40 35.79 -3.18
CA ASP A 998 -19.94 35.91 -3.13
C ASP A 998 -19.25 34.54 -3.15
N GLU A 999 -19.75 33.55 -2.40
CA GLU A 999 -19.23 32.17 -2.41
C GLU A 999 -19.50 31.46 -3.75
N VAL A 1000 -20.65 31.69 -4.39
CA VAL A 1000 -20.93 31.20 -5.75
C VAL A 1000 -19.94 31.76 -6.76
N HIS A 1001 -19.54 33.03 -6.62
CA HIS A 1001 -18.47 33.62 -7.43
C HIS A 1001 -17.08 33.08 -7.08
N GLU A 1002 -16.78 32.84 -5.79
CA GLU A 1002 -15.53 32.23 -5.34
C GLU A 1002 -15.36 30.81 -5.92
N ILE A 1003 -16.40 29.97 -5.83
CA ILE A 1003 -16.43 28.62 -6.41
C ILE A 1003 -16.27 28.67 -7.93
N ARG A 1004 -16.97 29.57 -8.64
CA ARG A 1004 -16.82 29.69 -10.10
C ARG A 1004 -15.39 30.05 -10.51
N ASN A 1005 -14.71 30.87 -9.72
CA ASN A 1005 -13.29 31.18 -9.93
C ASN A 1005 -12.38 29.96 -9.62
N TYR A 1006 -12.73 29.14 -8.62
CA TYR A 1006 -12.01 27.88 -8.34
C TYR A 1006 -12.22 26.78 -9.38
N VAL A 1007 -13.42 26.64 -9.96
CA VAL A 1007 -13.65 25.73 -11.10
C VAL A 1007 -12.74 26.12 -12.27
N GLN A 1008 -12.64 27.41 -12.59
CA GLN A 1008 -11.73 27.87 -13.65
C GLN A 1008 -10.25 27.65 -13.27
N LEU A 1009 -9.86 27.97 -12.04
CA LEU A 1009 -8.50 27.72 -11.54
C LEU A 1009 -8.11 26.23 -11.66
N PHE A 1010 -9.04 25.31 -11.35
CA PHE A 1010 -8.82 23.87 -11.52
C PHE A 1010 -8.54 23.53 -12.98
N ARG A 1011 -9.32 24.04 -13.95
CA ARG A 1011 -9.05 23.84 -15.38
C ARG A 1011 -7.66 24.35 -15.78
N ASP A 1012 -7.21 25.46 -15.19
CA ASP A 1012 -5.88 26.02 -15.44
C ASP A 1012 -4.71 25.25 -14.78
N VAL A 1013 -4.91 24.52 -13.67
CA VAL A 1013 -3.84 23.73 -13.00
C VAL A 1013 -3.89 22.22 -13.25
N ALA A 1014 -5.06 21.63 -13.50
CA ALA A 1014 -5.26 20.19 -13.65
C ALA A 1014 -4.37 19.52 -14.72
N PRO A 1015 -4.07 20.14 -15.89
CA PRO A 1015 -3.13 19.59 -16.86
C PRO A 1015 -1.72 19.37 -16.29
N VAL A 1016 -1.30 20.15 -15.29
CA VAL A 1016 -0.01 19.99 -14.60
C VAL A 1016 -0.14 19.06 -13.41
N VAL A 1017 -1.20 19.19 -12.60
CA VAL A 1017 -1.39 18.39 -11.38
C VAL A 1017 -1.61 16.90 -11.69
N GLN A 1018 -2.48 16.57 -12.64
CA GLN A 1018 -2.87 15.17 -12.88
C GLN A 1018 -1.79 14.39 -13.66
N PHE A 1019 -1.11 15.03 -14.60
CA PHE A 1019 -0.17 14.38 -15.53
C PHE A 1019 1.31 14.66 -15.25
N GLY A 1020 1.63 15.71 -14.49
CA GLY A 1020 3.00 16.10 -14.18
C GLY A 1020 3.72 15.17 -13.21
N ASP A 1021 4.99 15.48 -12.98
CA ASP A 1021 5.84 14.88 -11.96
C ASP A 1021 5.60 15.56 -10.61
N MET A 1022 5.19 14.79 -9.60
CA MET A 1022 4.99 15.28 -8.23
C MET A 1022 6.29 15.28 -7.43
N TYR A 1023 6.49 16.35 -6.66
CA TYR A 1023 7.58 16.51 -5.69
C TYR A 1023 7.00 16.98 -4.36
N ARG A 1024 7.13 16.19 -3.30
CA ARG A 1024 6.88 16.64 -1.93
C ARG A 1024 8.06 17.50 -1.47
N LEU A 1025 7.77 18.60 -0.80
CA LEU A 1025 8.75 19.63 -0.41
C LEU A 1025 8.79 19.83 1.11
N TRP A 1026 7.64 19.78 1.79
CA TRP A 1026 7.53 19.75 3.26
C TRP A 1026 6.59 18.63 3.69
N ASN A 1027 7.05 17.78 4.62
CA ASN A 1027 6.31 16.62 5.13
C ASN A 1027 5.45 17.01 6.37
N PRO A 1028 4.11 16.89 6.31
CA PRO A 1028 3.21 17.21 7.42
C PRO A 1028 3.18 16.14 8.55
N PHE A 1029 3.95 15.05 8.43
CA PHE A 1029 4.18 14.09 9.52
C PHE A 1029 5.34 14.51 10.44
N HIS A 1030 6.21 15.42 10.01
CA HIS A 1030 7.37 15.90 10.79
C HIS A 1030 7.36 17.40 11.10
N THR A 1031 6.54 18.19 10.39
CA THR A 1031 6.42 19.65 10.58
C THR A 1031 4.94 20.06 10.56
N PRO A 1032 4.57 21.24 11.10
CA PRO A 1032 3.20 21.76 10.96
C PRO A 1032 2.87 22.19 9.52
N ASN A 1033 3.83 22.19 8.60
CA ASN A 1033 3.66 22.64 7.22
C ASN A 1033 3.54 21.45 6.25
N CYS A 1034 2.81 21.68 5.15
CA CYS A 1034 2.74 20.77 4.02
C CYS A 1034 3.06 21.56 2.75
N ALA A 1035 3.88 21.01 1.86
CA ALA A 1035 4.08 21.60 0.55
C ALA A 1035 4.46 20.54 -0.47
N TRP A 1036 3.95 20.69 -1.69
CA TRP A 1036 4.30 19.88 -2.84
C TRP A 1036 4.15 20.69 -4.13
N MET A 1037 4.81 20.25 -5.19
CA MET A 1037 4.68 20.84 -6.52
C MET A 1037 4.57 19.79 -7.60
N TYR A 1038 3.93 20.18 -8.69
CA TYR A 1038 3.72 19.38 -9.89
C TYR A 1038 4.44 20.06 -11.04
N VAL A 1039 5.24 19.33 -11.81
CA VAL A 1039 6.07 19.86 -12.91
C VAL A 1039 5.64 19.21 -14.23
N SER A 1040 5.47 20.00 -15.28
CA SER A 1040 5.17 19.47 -16.62
C SER A 1040 6.33 18.61 -17.15
N PRO A 1041 6.08 17.58 -18.00
CA PRO A 1041 7.14 16.71 -18.50
C PRO A 1041 8.26 17.43 -19.29
N ASP A 1042 7.94 18.57 -19.90
CA ASP A 1042 8.89 19.46 -20.60
C ASP A 1042 9.58 20.48 -19.67
N ARG A 1043 9.23 20.50 -18.38
CA ARG A 1043 9.67 21.42 -17.33
C ARG A 1043 9.36 22.90 -17.60
N GLN A 1044 8.54 23.23 -18.61
CA GLN A 1044 8.23 24.62 -18.93
C GLN A 1044 7.27 25.29 -17.93
N ARG A 1045 6.49 24.49 -17.18
CA ARG A 1045 5.52 24.95 -16.19
C ARG A 1045 5.52 24.07 -14.94
N ALA A 1046 5.37 24.68 -13.78
CA ALA A 1046 5.11 24.00 -12.53
C ALA A 1046 4.06 24.73 -11.70
N VAL A 1047 3.35 23.99 -10.86
CA VAL A 1047 2.35 24.51 -9.91
C VAL A 1047 2.74 24.07 -8.50
N VAL A 1048 2.93 25.02 -7.59
CA VAL A 1048 3.39 24.81 -6.22
C VAL A 1048 2.25 25.10 -5.25
N PHE A 1049 1.95 24.15 -4.38
CA PHE A 1049 1.00 24.31 -3.28
C PHE A 1049 1.75 24.27 -1.95
N ALA A 1050 1.47 25.22 -1.06
CA ALA A 1050 2.03 25.25 0.29
C ALA A 1050 0.95 25.61 1.32
N PHE A 1051 0.99 24.97 2.49
CA PHE A 1051 -0.02 25.01 3.52
C PHE A 1051 0.61 24.93 4.92
N ASN A 1052 -0.12 25.38 5.94
CA ASN A 1052 0.15 25.05 7.34
C ASN A 1052 -1.08 24.43 8.01
N GLN A 1053 -0.87 23.49 8.92
CA GLN A 1053 -1.92 22.96 9.79
C GLN A 1053 -2.20 23.93 10.96
N THR A 1054 -1.13 24.46 11.55
CA THR A 1054 -1.14 25.45 12.64
C THR A 1054 -0.04 26.49 12.43
N ARG A 1055 -0.20 27.70 12.97
CA ARG A 1055 0.73 28.83 12.84
C ARG A 1055 1.47 29.12 14.14
N GLU A 1056 2.79 28.99 14.12
CA GLU A 1056 3.64 29.42 15.25
C GLU A 1056 4.01 30.90 15.12
N VAL A 1057 3.37 31.77 15.92
CA VAL A 1057 3.63 33.22 15.90
C VAL A 1057 5.04 33.53 16.42
N GLY A 1058 5.82 34.27 15.63
CA GLY A 1058 7.20 34.65 15.96
C GLY A 1058 8.26 33.69 15.44
N ARG A 1059 7.87 32.49 15.01
CA ARG A 1059 8.72 31.60 14.21
C ARG A 1059 8.76 32.10 12.76
N LEU A 1060 9.89 31.90 12.09
CA LEU A 1060 10.02 32.08 10.65
C LEU A 1060 10.06 30.71 9.99
N GLU A 1061 9.25 30.52 8.95
CA GLU A 1061 9.29 29.31 8.15
C GLU A 1061 10.60 29.23 7.33
N PRO A 1062 11.13 28.02 7.08
CA PRO A 1062 12.22 27.85 6.15
C PRO A 1062 11.83 28.32 4.75
N ARG A 1063 12.81 28.61 3.89
CA ARG A 1063 12.52 28.88 2.47
C ARG A 1063 12.07 27.60 1.78
N LEU A 1064 10.95 27.66 1.09
CA LEU A 1064 10.44 26.58 0.25
C LEU A 1064 11.33 26.46 -0.99
N ARG A 1065 12.20 25.45 -0.98
CA ARG A 1065 13.07 25.13 -2.12
C ARG A 1065 12.29 24.28 -3.12
N LEU A 1066 12.20 24.73 -4.37
CA LEU A 1066 11.49 24.01 -5.43
C LEU A 1066 12.32 22.84 -5.98
N ARG A 1067 11.74 21.99 -6.83
CA ARG A 1067 12.37 20.81 -7.45
C ARG A 1067 11.86 20.56 -8.87
N GLY A 1068 12.53 19.68 -9.61
CA GLY A 1068 12.14 19.23 -10.95
C GLY A 1068 12.34 20.24 -12.09
N LEU A 1069 12.56 21.52 -11.77
CA LEU A 1069 12.82 22.58 -12.75
C LEU A 1069 14.14 22.37 -13.51
N ASP A 1070 14.24 22.93 -14.70
CA ASP A 1070 15.53 23.07 -15.38
C ASP A 1070 16.41 24.12 -14.68
N PRO A 1071 17.68 23.81 -14.32
CA PRO A 1071 18.54 24.75 -13.60
C PRO A 1071 19.03 25.94 -14.44
N CYS A 1072 19.05 25.82 -15.77
CA CYS A 1072 19.56 26.83 -16.70
C CYS A 1072 18.48 27.80 -17.19
N GLU A 1073 17.21 27.41 -17.17
CA GLU A 1073 16.08 28.26 -17.55
C GLU A 1073 15.73 29.33 -16.50
N ASN A 1074 15.08 30.40 -16.97
CA ASN A 1074 14.51 31.45 -16.12
C ASN A 1074 12.98 31.31 -16.07
N TYR A 1075 12.44 31.32 -14.85
CA TYR A 1075 11.03 31.18 -14.55
C TYR A 1075 10.47 32.46 -13.94
N GLU A 1076 9.27 32.81 -14.37
CA GLU A 1076 8.40 33.74 -13.69
C GLU A 1076 7.61 32.97 -12.61
N VAL A 1077 7.68 33.44 -11.36
CA VAL A 1077 6.87 32.96 -10.25
C VAL A 1077 5.77 33.97 -9.98
N GLU A 1078 4.52 33.50 -10.10
CA GLU A 1078 3.30 34.28 -9.98
C GLU A 1078 2.43 33.64 -8.90
N GLU A 1079 1.98 34.42 -7.91
CA GLU A 1079 1.04 33.93 -6.90
C GLU A 1079 -0.39 33.98 -7.43
N TRP A 1080 -1.07 32.85 -7.38
CA TRP A 1080 -2.48 32.72 -7.72
C TRP A 1080 -3.32 32.61 -6.44
N CYS A 1081 -4.52 33.18 -6.46
CA CYS A 1081 -5.42 33.27 -5.30
C CYS A 1081 -4.73 33.84 -4.03
N PRO A 1082 -4.34 35.13 -4.03
CA PRO A 1082 -3.77 35.79 -2.84
C PRO A 1082 -4.74 35.79 -1.65
N GLY A 1083 -4.23 36.11 -0.46
CA GLY A 1083 -5.08 36.26 0.74
C GLY A 1083 -6.01 37.48 0.67
N VAL A 1084 -7.04 37.52 1.52
CA VAL A 1084 -7.95 38.69 1.63
C VAL A 1084 -7.82 39.44 2.96
N MET A 1085 -7.12 38.87 3.95
CA MET A 1085 -6.93 39.48 5.27
C MET A 1085 -5.52 40.07 5.40
N ARG A 1086 -5.40 41.30 5.89
CA ARG A 1086 -4.11 41.94 6.19
C ARG A 1086 -4.06 42.46 7.62
N ARG A 1087 -2.84 42.62 8.15
CA ARG A 1087 -2.60 43.44 9.34
C ARG A 1087 -2.41 44.89 8.91
N ASN A 1088 -3.22 45.79 9.45
CA ASN A 1088 -3.04 47.23 9.32
C ASN A 1088 -1.73 47.64 10.01
N THR A 1089 -0.82 48.26 9.27
CA THR A 1089 0.54 48.61 9.76
C THR A 1089 0.56 49.82 10.69
N LEU A 1090 -0.50 50.61 10.75
CA LEU A 1090 -0.61 51.79 11.62
C LEU A 1090 -1.30 51.46 12.96
N THR A 1091 -2.33 50.61 12.94
CA THR A 1091 -3.12 50.26 14.14
C THR A 1091 -2.80 48.88 14.71
N GLY A 1092 -2.10 48.03 13.96
CA GLY A 1092 -1.87 46.63 14.31
C GLY A 1092 -3.10 45.73 14.19
N ALA A 1093 -4.29 46.27 13.88
CA ALA A 1093 -5.53 45.51 13.73
C ALA A 1093 -5.51 44.57 12.51
N ILE A 1094 -6.38 43.57 12.49
CA ILE A 1094 -6.63 42.73 11.31
C ILE A 1094 -7.86 43.26 10.58
N GLU A 1095 -7.75 43.44 9.27
CA GLU A 1095 -8.81 43.97 8.41
C GLU A 1095 -8.89 43.20 7.09
N ALA A 1096 -10.09 43.16 6.49
CA ALA A 1096 -10.25 42.71 5.11
C ALA A 1096 -9.67 43.76 4.15
N ALA A 1097 -8.86 43.31 3.19
CA ALA A 1097 -8.23 44.16 2.20
C ALA A 1097 -9.15 44.36 0.97
N ARG A 1098 -9.15 45.56 0.40
CA ARG A 1098 -9.89 45.89 -0.85
C ARG A 1098 -9.26 45.33 -2.13
N SER A 1099 -8.26 44.45 -1.99
CA SER A 1099 -7.41 43.91 -3.06
C SER A 1099 -6.59 42.75 -2.49
N GLY A 1100 -6.11 41.85 -3.36
CA GLY A 1100 -5.33 40.67 -2.95
C GLY A 1100 -4.11 41.01 -2.08
N VAL A 1101 -3.93 40.26 -1.01
CA VAL A 1101 -2.81 40.30 -0.07
C VAL A 1101 -1.80 39.23 -0.48
N TYR A 1102 -0.81 39.64 -1.26
CA TYR A 1102 0.19 38.77 -1.88
C TYR A 1102 1.40 38.52 -0.96
N GLN A 1103 2.02 37.35 -1.10
CA GLN A 1103 3.32 36.97 -0.53
C GLN A 1103 4.43 37.98 -0.87
N TYR A 1104 4.42 38.51 -2.10
CA TYR A 1104 5.48 39.35 -2.66
C TYR A 1104 4.99 40.75 -3.08
N ASP A 1105 3.95 41.26 -2.40
CA ASP A 1105 3.38 42.60 -2.62
C ASP A 1105 2.92 42.84 -4.08
N GLY A 1106 2.48 41.77 -4.76
CA GLY A 1106 2.03 41.78 -6.15
C GLY A 1106 3.15 41.73 -7.19
N ASN A 1107 4.42 41.63 -6.78
CA ASN A 1107 5.56 41.58 -7.70
C ASN A 1107 5.71 40.19 -8.31
N LEU A 1108 5.71 40.14 -9.65
CA LEU A 1108 6.09 38.98 -10.43
C LEU A 1108 7.61 38.74 -10.31
N LEU A 1109 8.02 37.59 -9.79
CA LEU A 1109 9.43 37.30 -9.54
C LEU A 1109 10.04 36.53 -10.72
N CYS A 1110 11.07 37.07 -11.38
CA CYS A 1110 11.86 36.33 -12.37
C CYS A 1110 13.12 35.75 -11.70
N MET A 1111 13.28 34.42 -11.72
CA MET A 1111 14.39 33.71 -11.09
C MET A 1111 14.83 32.50 -11.92
N SER A 1112 16.11 32.16 -11.92
CA SER A 1112 16.57 30.92 -12.55
C SER A 1112 16.08 29.69 -11.77
N GLY A 1113 15.83 28.57 -12.47
CA GLY A 1113 15.43 27.33 -11.81
C GLY A 1113 16.47 26.86 -10.79
N CYS A 1114 17.76 27.10 -11.04
CA CYS A 1114 18.82 26.87 -10.05
C CYS A 1114 18.60 27.69 -8.76
N ALA A 1115 18.28 28.99 -8.86
CA ALA A 1115 18.01 29.81 -7.69
C ALA A 1115 16.75 29.34 -6.92
N LEU A 1116 15.69 28.96 -7.64
CA LEU A 1116 14.46 28.42 -7.05
C LEU A 1116 14.68 27.08 -6.32
N MET A 1117 15.55 26.22 -6.84
CA MET A 1117 15.87 24.93 -6.22
C MET A 1117 16.89 25.02 -5.07
N GLN A 1118 17.87 25.93 -5.14
CA GLN A 1118 18.96 26.03 -4.16
C GLN A 1118 18.71 27.08 -3.06
N ALA A 1119 18.25 28.28 -3.41
CA ALA A 1119 17.98 29.36 -2.46
C ALA A 1119 16.56 29.31 -1.90
N GLY A 1120 15.58 28.90 -2.71
CA GLY A 1120 14.17 28.76 -2.33
C GLY A 1120 13.43 30.09 -2.10
N LEU A 1121 12.11 30.00 -2.05
CA LEU A 1121 11.17 31.11 -1.89
C LEU A 1121 10.78 31.29 -0.41
N PRO A 1122 10.70 32.51 0.14
CA PRO A 1122 10.08 32.73 1.44
C PRO A 1122 8.55 32.59 1.32
N ILE A 1123 7.93 31.88 2.26
CA ILE A 1123 6.47 31.69 2.36
C ILE A 1123 6.00 32.28 3.70
N LYS A 1124 4.84 32.93 3.69
CA LYS A 1124 4.22 33.60 4.83
C LYS A 1124 2.80 33.06 5.02
N PHE A 1125 2.55 32.39 6.15
CA PHE A 1125 1.19 32.04 6.57
C PHE A 1125 0.66 33.07 7.59
N VAL A 1126 -0.63 33.39 7.49
CA VAL A 1126 -1.31 34.45 8.25
C VAL A 1126 -2.24 33.87 9.33
N PHE A 1127 -2.82 32.69 9.10
CA PHE A 1127 -3.72 32.00 10.04
C PHE A 1127 -3.39 30.49 10.14
N ASP A 1128 -4.12 29.75 10.98
CA ASP A 1128 -4.11 28.28 10.97
C ASP A 1128 -4.90 27.78 9.75
N CYS A 1129 -4.43 26.72 9.08
CA CYS A 1129 -5.04 26.26 7.82
C CYS A 1129 -5.07 27.35 6.74
N ASP A 1130 -3.96 28.07 6.58
CA ASP A 1130 -3.70 28.99 5.47
C ASP A 1130 -3.04 28.26 4.28
N SER A 1131 -3.02 28.91 3.12
CA SER A 1131 -2.63 28.29 1.85
C SER A 1131 -2.02 29.30 0.86
N VAL A 1132 -1.07 28.82 0.06
CA VAL A 1132 -0.40 29.57 -1.01
C VAL A 1132 -0.35 28.70 -2.26
N LEU A 1133 -0.70 29.29 -3.41
CA LEU A 1133 -0.58 28.69 -4.73
C LEU A 1133 0.35 29.55 -5.58
N LEU A 1134 1.40 28.94 -6.15
CA LEU A 1134 2.30 29.63 -7.09
C LEU A 1134 2.29 28.90 -8.44
N ASN A 1135 2.09 29.67 -9.51
CA ASN A 1135 2.33 29.24 -10.88
C ASN A 1135 3.76 29.65 -11.28
N VAL A 1136 4.51 28.72 -11.88
CA VAL A 1136 5.94 28.87 -12.16
C VAL A 1136 6.19 28.52 -13.61
N GLU A 1137 6.36 29.51 -14.49
CA GLU A 1137 6.45 29.33 -15.95
C GLU A 1137 7.74 29.87 -16.54
N THR A 1138 8.33 29.18 -17.51
CA THR A 1138 9.52 29.69 -18.21
C THR A 1138 9.20 30.97 -18.99
N VAL A 1139 10.09 31.97 -18.92
CA VAL A 1139 9.98 33.26 -19.66
C VAL A 1139 9.80 33.04 -21.17
N ALA A 1140 10.34 31.94 -21.71
CA ALA A 1140 10.15 31.55 -23.10
C ALA A 1140 8.72 31.10 -23.42
N SER A 1141 8.14 30.19 -22.61
CA SER A 1141 6.78 29.67 -22.82
C SER A 1141 5.72 30.77 -22.77
N LYS A 1142 5.86 31.73 -21.83
CA LYS A 1142 4.90 32.82 -21.64
C LYS A 1142 4.85 33.82 -22.80
N ARG A 1143 5.93 33.95 -23.58
CA ARG A 1143 5.92 34.72 -24.83
C ARG A 1143 5.09 34.05 -25.92
N VAL A 1144 5.02 32.72 -25.94
CA VAL A 1144 4.21 31.95 -26.90
C VAL A 1144 2.74 31.90 -26.48
N SER A 1145 2.45 31.85 -25.17
CA SER A 1145 1.06 31.94 -24.68
C SER A 1145 0.50 33.36 -24.81
N ASN A 1146 1.27 34.40 -24.53
CA ASN A 1146 0.85 35.80 -24.74
C ASN A 1146 0.66 36.13 -26.23
N ALA A 1147 1.50 35.61 -27.13
CA ALA A 1147 1.28 35.69 -28.58
C ALA A 1147 0.07 34.86 -29.10
N ARG A 1148 -0.67 34.20 -28.20
CA ARG A 1148 -1.98 33.57 -28.45
C ARG A 1148 -3.10 34.14 -27.56
N ARG A 1149 -2.80 35.13 -26.71
CA ARG A 1149 -3.71 35.81 -25.77
C ARG A 1149 -3.72 37.32 -26.02
N ASP A 1150 -3.96 37.73 -27.26
CA ASP A 1150 -4.43 39.09 -27.54
C ASP A 1150 -5.95 39.17 -27.27
N ASP A 1151 -6.37 40.26 -26.63
CA ASP A 1151 -7.75 40.75 -26.44
C ASP A 1151 -8.82 39.81 -25.81
N SER A 1152 -8.60 39.34 -24.56
CA SER A 1152 -9.68 39.30 -23.54
C SER A 1152 -9.24 39.13 -22.08
N ASP A 1153 -8.52 38.06 -21.72
CA ASP A 1153 -8.70 37.45 -20.38
C ASP A 1153 -7.72 37.90 -19.27
N ALA A 1154 -6.62 38.58 -19.59
CA ALA A 1154 -5.49 38.81 -18.67
C ALA A 1154 -5.77 39.75 -17.46
N VAL A 1155 -6.99 40.26 -17.30
CA VAL A 1155 -7.36 41.31 -16.32
C VAL A 1155 -8.28 40.79 -15.20
N ALA A 1156 -8.85 39.58 -15.34
CA ALA A 1156 -9.99 39.13 -14.54
C ALA A 1156 -9.78 39.05 -13.01
N TRP A 1157 -8.58 38.64 -12.54
CA TRP A 1157 -8.32 38.37 -11.12
C TRP A 1157 -8.06 39.62 -10.26
N ALA A 1158 -7.56 40.72 -10.85
CA ALA A 1158 -7.27 41.95 -10.10
C ALA A 1158 -8.50 42.87 -9.97
N THR A 1159 -9.36 42.91 -10.99
CA THR A 1159 -10.45 43.90 -11.08
C THR A 1159 -11.78 43.41 -10.51
N ARG A 1160 -11.92 42.11 -10.18
CA ARG A 1160 -13.11 41.55 -9.52
C ARG A 1160 -13.07 41.61 -7.98
N ALA A 1161 -12.03 42.20 -7.38
CA ALA A 1161 -11.94 42.41 -5.93
C ALA A 1161 -12.83 43.56 -5.39
N SER A 1162 -13.64 44.19 -6.25
CA SER A 1162 -14.69 45.12 -5.84
C SER A 1162 -15.93 44.35 -5.38
N LEU A 1163 -16.01 44.07 -4.08
CA LEU A 1163 -17.29 43.81 -3.40
C LEU A 1163 -18.31 44.91 -3.77
N PRO A 1164 -19.61 44.59 -3.91
CA PRO A 1164 -20.64 45.62 -3.97
C PRO A 1164 -20.54 46.51 -2.72
N THR A 1165 -20.31 47.81 -2.90
CA THR A 1165 -20.33 48.75 -1.78
C THR A 1165 -21.74 48.80 -1.19
N PRO A 1166 -21.93 48.59 0.12
CA PRO A 1166 -23.22 48.72 0.78
C PRO A 1166 -23.58 50.21 0.97
N GLU A 1167 -23.80 50.91 -0.14
CA GLU A 1167 -24.50 52.18 -0.14
C GLU A 1167 -25.99 51.90 0.14
N HIS A 1168 -26.57 52.63 1.10
CA HIS A 1168 -27.92 52.43 1.67
C HIS A 1168 -28.11 51.40 2.80
N LEU A 1169 -27.27 51.49 3.84
CA LEU A 1169 -27.78 51.41 5.22
C LEU A 1169 -27.49 52.74 5.94
N GLN A 1170 -28.53 53.57 6.12
CA GLN A 1170 -28.47 54.69 7.06
C GLN A 1170 -28.75 54.18 8.47
N PRO A 1171 -28.01 54.64 9.50
CA PRO A 1171 -28.34 54.33 10.88
C PRO A 1171 -29.45 55.27 11.39
N GLU A 1172 -30.63 54.72 11.65
CA GLU A 1172 -31.59 55.33 12.59
C GLU A 1172 -31.49 54.64 13.96
N ALA A 1173 -31.94 55.35 15.01
CA ALA A 1173 -31.49 55.22 16.40
C ALA A 1173 -32.03 54.02 17.19
#